data_AF-A0AAW0R6G6-F1
#
_entry.id   AF-A0AAW0R6G6-F1
#
_cell.length_a   1.000
_cell.length_b   1.000
_cell.length_c   1.000
_cell.angle_alpha   90.00
_cell.angle_beta   90.00
_cell.angle_gamma   90.00
#
_symmetry.space_group_name_H-M   'P 1'
#
loop_
_entity.id
_entity.type
_entity.pdbx_description
1 polymer ?
#
loop_
_entity_poly.entity_id
_entity_poly.type
_entity_poly.pdbx_seq_one_letter_code
_entity_poly.pdbx_strand_id
1 'polypeptide(L)'
;MMYPFQPVQQSLMDSLQWLAPSVAQRHCYETLTLYTQIVLAFFLFYYIASVIRYHWTHWSKAEAQVPPLYPSLIPFIGNFLHFLLDNEGFFRHVTSYKGDWAAARVSVPGQSVYLFQDRETIKNIWKAKSLQSPISVSTYIFKFFLGVPEPTIEIYRADTSGPYRKPHPASTPMSPKKRVDYLSHQEFLRALSGSGLKPVLQRFKRALEMHVDNDLELLAGSEWTELGSFQRVIRPMIAEPLIESMFGPAILRLNPGFSDDLYEFDANIPWLVRGIPSFIMPRPHRVRKRLASQIRKWQEYASSHFEESSIYEDGDGDPFWGSRFIRNRHSVFKNAGGHDVDAVVALDLGLCFGLVANTSPATLLAAWHIFKDPSLLQRVRSELTDVVGNRSIREVDLQSILQIPLLQSVYAETLRLYNKIYIMVSSPHTDVPLGRWRLPRNSIGLLNSSISHRDPDVWNTRDGRYPVDAFWADRFLVDPQDPASGPINPAIREAQNHNRRRRSADAATEERPFFSMDGLEASWFPYGGGFSICPGRHMAKTSILYTCGLLAHEFDIEFLTESLETMRVHKSNTASRIVMENHRLGRKILLKKGSTILMPAHIQHTDREVWGDYIDIFHHWCFLRDSKSGQRVNSVAFCGFRGGTTLCPGRYFATTEMLMLAALLTLRLDSCPVSGNWVALATRNSPSSNAMRVPDRDFDVALGNLKA
;
A
#
# COMPACT_ATOMS: atom_id res chain seq x y z
N MET A 1 -15.69 24.26 -85.34
CA MET A 1 -14.72 23.18 -85.09
C MET A 1 -15.05 22.53 -83.77
N MET A 2 -15.67 21.34 -83.80
CA MET A 2 -15.85 20.48 -82.63
C MET A 2 -14.55 19.71 -82.39
N TYR A 3 -14.00 19.79 -81.18
CA TYR A 3 -13.00 18.84 -80.67
C TYR A 3 -13.68 17.98 -79.60
N PRO A 4 -13.66 16.64 -79.69
CA PRO A 4 -14.18 15.77 -78.65
C PRO A 4 -13.12 15.51 -77.57
N PHE A 5 -13.53 15.61 -76.31
CA PHE A 5 -12.78 15.12 -75.15
C PHE A 5 -12.78 13.58 -75.15
N GLN A 6 -11.59 12.97 -75.17
CA GLN A 6 -11.35 11.54 -74.95
C GLN A 6 -11.01 11.25 -73.47
N PRO A 7 -11.15 9.99 -73.00
CA PRO A 7 -11.45 9.67 -71.60
C PRO A 7 -10.21 9.43 -70.73
N VAL A 8 -10.06 10.22 -69.66
CA VAL A 8 -9.03 10.03 -68.61
C VAL A 8 -9.44 8.92 -67.60
N GLN A 9 -10.67 8.39 -67.66
CA GLN A 9 -11.14 7.36 -66.72
C GLN A 9 -10.62 5.94 -66.99
N GLN A 10 -10.18 5.61 -68.22
CA GLN A 10 -9.76 4.24 -68.55
C GLN A 10 -8.36 3.90 -67.97
N SER A 11 -7.42 4.84 -68.05
CA SER A 11 -6.03 4.64 -67.62
C SER A 11 -5.85 4.45 -66.10
N LEU A 12 -6.75 5.04 -65.29
CA LEU A 12 -6.73 4.87 -63.83
C LEU A 12 -7.35 3.52 -63.38
N MET A 13 -8.27 2.96 -64.18
CA MET A 13 -8.87 1.66 -63.91
C MET A 13 -7.92 0.50 -64.27
N ASP A 14 -7.14 0.64 -65.36
CA ASP A 14 -6.18 -0.38 -65.77
C ASP A 14 -4.97 -0.49 -64.83
N SER A 15 -4.59 0.62 -64.17
CA SER A 15 -3.53 0.62 -63.14
C SER A 15 -3.97 0.06 -61.78
N LEU A 16 -5.28 -0.07 -61.53
CA LEU A 16 -5.85 -0.74 -60.35
C LEU A 16 -6.07 -2.25 -60.55
N GLN A 17 -6.10 -2.76 -61.79
CA GLN A 17 -6.28 -4.19 -62.08
C GLN A 17 -5.10 -5.06 -61.61
N TRP A 18 -3.89 -4.50 -61.49
CA TRP A 18 -2.71 -5.18 -60.92
C TRP A 18 -2.78 -5.38 -59.39
N LEU A 19 -3.77 -4.77 -58.71
CA LEU A 19 -4.04 -4.99 -57.28
C LEU A 19 -5.07 -6.10 -57.01
N ALA A 20 -5.67 -6.70 -58.05
CA ALA A 20 -6.66 -7.75 -57.88
C ALA A 20 -5.98 -9.07 -57.49
N PRO A 21 -6.32 -9.69 -56.33
CA PRO A 21 -5.67 -10.91 -55.89
C PRO A 21 -5.93 -12.07 -56.87
N SER A 22 -4.87 -12.82 -57.17
CA SER A 22 -4.92 -14.02 -58.02
C SER A 22 -5.90 -15.06 -57.47
N VAL A 23 -6.35 -16.01 -58.30
CA VAL A 23 -7.26 -17.10 -57.86
C VAL A 23 -6.66 -17.87 -56.67
N ALA A 24 -5.35 -18.10 -56.67
CA ALA A 24 -4.63 -18.72 -55.56
C ALA A 24 -4.63 -17.84 -54.29
N GLN A 25 -4.51 -16.52 -54.43
CA GLN A 25 -4.62 -15.59 -53.30
C GLN A 25 -6.04 -15.56 -52.73
N ARG A 26 -7.09 -15.55 -53.56
CA ARG A 26 -8.49 -15.64 -53.09
C ARG A 26 -8.74 -16.93 -52.33
N HIS A 27 -8.28 -18.07 -52.85
CA HIS A 27 -8.41 -19.35 -52.15
C HIS A 27 -7.65 -19.37 -50.82
N CYS A 28 -6.46 -18.75 -50.76
CA CYS A 28 -5.70 -18.57 -49.53
C CYS A 28 -6.45 -17.68 -48.52
N TYR A 29 -7.04 -16.56 -48.97
CA TYR A 29 -7.84 -15.68 -48.12
C TYR A 29 -9.11 -16.36 -47.61
N GLU A 30 -9.83 -17.11 -48.45
CA GLU A 30 -11.02 -17.88 -48.07
C GLU A 30 -10.67 -18.96 -47.04
N THR A 31 -9.58 -19.70 -47.28
CA THR A 31 -9.07 -20.72 -46.36
C THR A 31 -8.67 -20.10 -45.02
N LEU A 32 -7.91 -19.01 -45.03
CA LEU A 32 -7.52 -18.27 -43.82
C LEU A 32 -8.73 -17.71 -43.06
N THR A 33 -9.75 -17.23 -43.78
CA THR A 33 -11.00 -16.72 -43.21
C THR A 33 -11.78 -17.84 -42.53
N LEU A 34 -11.91 -19.00 -43.18
CA LEU A 34 -12.57 -20.18 -42.62
C LEU A 34 -11.85 -20.68 -41.35
N TYR A 35 -10.52 -20.78 -41.38
CA TYR A 35 -9.74 -21.12 -40.19
C TYR A 35 -9.94 -20.10 -39.07
N THR A 36 -9.95 -18.81 -39.39
CA THR A 36 -10.20 -17.75 -38.41
C THR A 36 -11.59 -17.87 -37.79
N GLN A 37 -12.63 -18.14 -38.59
CA GLN A 37 -13.99 -18.35 -38.10
C GLN A 37 -14.11 -19.58 -37.20
N ILE A 38 -13.47 -20.70 -37.55
CA ILE A 38 -13.46 -21.92 -36.73
C ILE A 38 -12.79 -21.64 -35.38
N VAL A 39 -11.65 -20.94 -35.39
CA VAL A 39 -10.92 -20.58 -34.17
C VAL A 39 -11.75 -19.63 -33.29
N LEU A 40 -12.38 -18.61 -33.87
CA LEU A 40 -13.26 -17.70 -33.13
C LEU A 40 -14.50 -18.41 -32.56
N ALA A 41 -15.11 -19.33 -33.33
CA ALA A 41 -16.25 -20.12 -32.89
C ALA A 41 -15.89 -21.04 -31.71
N PHE A 42 -14.68 -21.64 -31.73
CA PHE A 42 -14.18 -22.42 -30.61
C PHE A 42 -14.03 -21.58 -29.33
N PHE A 43 -13.42 -20.39 -29.42
CA PHE A 43 -13.29 -19.51 -28.26
C PHE A 43 -14.63 -19.00 -27.74
N LEU A 44 -15.57 -18.69 -28.64
CA LEU A 44 -16.92 -18.28 -28.26
C LEU A 44 -17.67 -19.42 -27.56
N PHE A 45 -17.63 -20.64 -28.10
CA PHE A 45 -18.25 -21.81 -27.48
C PHE A 45 -17.64 -22.11 -26.11
N TYR A 46 -16.31 -22.07 -26.00
CA TYR A 46 -15.60 -22.23 -24.72
C TYR A 46 -16.05 -21.17 -23.71
N TYR A 47 -16.12 -19.90 -24.11
CA TYR A 47 -16.54 -18.82 -23.24
C TYR A 47 -17.98 -19.03 -22.76
N ILE A 48 -18.93 -19.32 -23.65
CA ILE A 48 -20.33 -19.60 -23.29
C ILE A 48 -20.42 -20.77 -22.31
N ALA A 49 -19.74 -21.88 -22.58
CA ALA A 49 -19.70 -23.04 -21.69
C ALA A 49 -19.10 -22.68 -20.31
N SER A 50 -18.05 -21.84 -20.27
CA SER A 50 -17.43 -21.37 -19.03
C SER A 50 -18.37 -20.50 -18.19
N VAL A 51 -19.15 -19.62 -18.84
CA VAL A 51 -20.15 -18.75 -18.20
C VAL A 51 -21.28 -19.59 -17.60
N ILE A 52 -21.83 -20.53 -18.38
CA ILE A 52 -22.89 -21.44 -17.90
C ILE A 52 -22.40 -22.22 -16.67
N ARG A 53 -21.19 -22.79 -16.74
CA ARG A 53 -20.61 -23.54 -15.62
C ARG A 53 -20.36 -22.67 -14.39
N TYR A 54 -19.85 -21.46 -14.58
CA TYR A 54 -19.60 -20.50 -13.50
C TYR A 54 -20.89 -20.21 -12.72
N HIS A 55 -21.97 -19.86 -13.42
CA HIS A 55 -23.26 -19.58 -12.79
C HIS A 55 -23.90 -20.83 -12.16
N TRP A 56 -23.79 -22.00 -12.81
CA TRP A 56 -24.33 -23.24 -12.25
C TRP A 56 -23.63 -23.62 -10.94
N THR A 57 -22.30 -23.55 -10.87
CA THR A 57 -21.57 -23.86 -9.63
C THR A 57 -21.92 -22.88 -8.50
N HIS A 58 -22.14 -21.60 -8.79
CA HIS A 58 -22.63 -20.65 -7.77
C HIS A 58 -24.06 -20.97 -7.30
N TRP A 59 -24.94 -21.42 -8.19
CA TRP A 59 -26.33 -21.78 -7.87
C TRP A 59 -26.44 -23.11 -7.12
N SER A 60 -25.56 -24.06 -7.43
CA SER A 60 -25.50 -25.37 -6.77
C SER A 60 -25.30 -25.24 -5.27
N LYS A 61 -26.15 -25.93 -4.49
CA LYS A 61 -26.07 -26.03 -3.03
C LYS A 61 -25.20 -27.20 -2.56
N ALA A 62 -24.45 -27.84 -3.44
CA ALA A 62 -23.56 -28.93 -3.04
C ALA A 62 -22.46 -28.41 -2.08
N GLU A 63 -22.06 -29.26 -1.13
CA GLU A 63 -20.97 -28.96 -0.20
C GLU A 63 -19.60 -29.31 -0.80
N ALA A 64 -18.53 -28.72 -0.25
CA ALA A 64 -17.14 -28.97 -0.65
C ALA A 64 -16.90 -28.88 -2.18
N GLN A 65 -17.57 -27.96 -2.86
CA GLN A 65 -17.39 -27.71 -4.28
C GLN A 65 -16.04 -27.05 -4.56
N VAL A 66 -15.46 -27.31 -5.73
CA VAL A 66 -14.30 -26.53 -6.19
C VAL A 66 -14.82 -25.15 -6.61
N PRO A 67 -14.19 -24.04 -6.17
CA PRO A 67 -14.56 -22.71 -6.63
C PRO A 67 -14.63 -22.64 -8.16
N PRO A 68 -15.66 -21.98 -8.73
CA PRO A 68 -15.88 -21.97 -10.16
C PRO A 68 -14.74 -21.25 -10.88
N LEU A 69 -14.36 -21.76 -12.06
CA LEU A 69 -13.42 -21.05 -12.93
C LEU A 69 -14.09 -19.77 -13.41
N TYR A 70 -13.47 -18.63 -13.14
CA TYR A 70 -13.94 -17.34 -13.61
C TYR A 70 -13.87 -17.30 -15.15
N PRO A 71 -14.95 -16.92 -15.85
CA PRO A 71 -15.02 -17.00 -17.31
C PRO A 71 -13.88 -16.26 -18.01
N SER A 72 -13.36 -16.85 -19.09
CA SER A 72 -12.29 -16.26 -19.90
C SER A 72 -12.47 -16.62 -21.37
N LEU A 73 -12.13 -15.70 -22.27
CA LEU A 73 -12.22 -15.94 -23.71
C LEU A 73 -11.12 -16.91 -24.18
N ILE A 74 -9.90 -16.74 -23.68
CA ILE A 74 -8.74 -17.53 -24.07
C ILE A 74 -8.52 -18.64 -23.03
N PRO A 75 -8.66 -19.92 -23.40
CA PRO A 75 -8.35 -21.04 -22.51
C PRO A 75 -6.86 -21.05 -22.13
N PHE A 76 -6.54 -21.59 -20.95
CA PHE A 76 -5.19 -21.72 -20.37
C PHE A 76 -4.50 -20.40 -19.95
N ILE A 77 -4.51 -19.37 -20.81
CA ILE A 77 -4.05 -18.01 -20.45
C ILE A 77 -5.06 -17.34 -19.51
N GLY A 78 -6.34 -17.60 -19.71
CA GLY A 78 -7.41 -17.13 -18.83
C GLY A 78 -7.44 -15.62 -18.72
N ASN A 79 -7.52 -15.14 -17.48
CA ASN A 79 -7.53 -13.72 -17.14
C ASN A 79 -6.16 -13.24 -16.59
N PHE A 80 -5.09 -13.99 -16.86
CA PHE A 80 -3.77 -13.75 -16.28
C PHE A 80 -3.20 -12.34 -16.56
N LEU A 81 -3.41 -11.81 -17.77
CA LEU A 81 -2.95 -10.46 -18.11
C LEU A 81 -3.69 -9.37 -17.32
N HIS A 82 -4.99 -9.53 -17.12
CA HIS A 82 -5.79 -8.60 -16.31
C HIS A 82 -5.33 -8.64 -14.85
N PHE A 83 -5.13 -9.84 -14.30
CA PHE A 83 -4.53 -10.02 -12.98
C PHE A 83 -3.19 -9.27 -12.87
N LEU A 84 -2.26 -9.45 -13.81
CA LEU A 84 -0.94 -8.79 -13.76
C LEU A 84 -0.98 -7.26 -13.85
N LEU A 85 -1.94 -6.68 -14.58
CA LEU A 85 -2.03 -5.24 -14.81
C LEU A 85 -2.80 -4.51 -13.71
N ASP A 86 -3.87 -5.10 -13.17
CA ASP A 86 -4.68 -4.54 -12.09
C ASP A 86 -5.05 -5.63 -11.07
N ASN A 87 -4.13 -5.96 -10.16
CA ASN A 87 -4.34 -7.03 -9.19
C ASN A 87 -5.55 -6.76 -8.27
N GLU A 88 -5.71 -5.55 -7.74
CA GLU A 88 -6.73 -5.25 -6.71
C GLU A 88 -8.13 -5.13 -7.32
N GLY A 89 -8.27 -4.39 -8.45
CA GLY A 89 -9.54 -4.26 -9.14
C GLY A 89 -10.00 -5.60 -9.73
N PHE A 90 -9.09 -6.37 -10.32
CA PHE A 90 -9.37 -7.72 -10.80
C PHE A 90 -9.83 -8.64 -9.67
N PHE A 91 -9.09 -8.69 -8.55
CA PHE A 91 -9.43 -9.56 -7.44
C PHE A 91 -10.82 -9.24 -6.91
N ARG A 92 -11.13 -7.95 -6.67
CA ARG A 92 -12.44 -7.49 -6.22
C ARG A 92 -13.56 -7.88 -7.19
N HIS A 93 -13.32 -7.76 -8.48
CA HIS A 93 -14.32 -8.10 -9.49
C HIS A 93 -14.59 -9.61 -9.55
N VAL A 94 -13.54 -10.42 -9.50
CA VAL A 94 -13.63 -11.87 -9.61
C VAL A 94 -14.21 -12.52 -8.35
N THR A 95 -13.97 -11.94 -7.19
CA THR A 95 -14.53 -12.40 -5.92
C THR A 95 -15.88 -11.77 -5.57
N SER A 96 -16.55 -11.13 -6.53
CA SER A 96 -17.92 -10.63 -6.36
C SER A 96 -18.90 -11.41 -7.24
N TYR A 97 -20.01 -11.86 -6.66
CA TYR A 97 -21.10 -12.54 -7.37
C TYR A 97 -22.45 -12.04 -6.89
N LYS A 98 -23.24 -11.43 -7.79
CA LYS A 98 -24.58 -10.86 -7.50
C LYS A 98 -24.59 -9.83 -6.34
N GLY A 99 -23.48 -9.12 -6.14
CA GLY A 99 -23.34 -8.12 -5.08
C GLY A 99 -22.66 -8.65 -3.82
N ASP A 100 -22.58 -9.97 -3.64
CA ASP A 100 -21.95 -10.59 -2.47
C ASP A 100 -20.50 -11.00 -2.74
N TRP A 101 -19.69 -11.07 -1.68
CA TRP A 101 -18.37 -11.69 -1.75
C TRP A 101 -18.47 -13.20 -1.94
N ALA A 102 -17.64 -13.75 -2.82
CA ALA A 102 -17.65 -15.15 -3.21
C ALA A 102 -16.24 -15.70 -3.43
N ALA A 103 -16.14 -17.03 -3.51
CA ALA A 103 -14.94 -17.71 -3.97
C ALA A 103 -14.95 -17.89 -5.49
N ALA A 104 -13.78 -17.81 -6.10
CA ALA A 104 -13.59 -18.02 -7.52
C ALA A 104 -12.24 -18.69 -7.78
N ARG A 105 -12.06 -19.23 -8.98
CA ARG A 105 -10.80 -19.81 -9.43
C ARG A 105 -10.36 -19.10 -10.70
N VAL A 106 -9.07 -18.77 -10.79
CA VAL A 106 -8.46 -18.18 -11.98
C VAL A 106 -7.35 -19.07 -12.51
N SER A 107 -7.25 -19.16 -13.83
CA SER A 107 -6.14 -19.85 -14.50
C SER A 107 -4.96 -18.90 -14.62
N VAL A 108 -3.78 -19.37 -14.22
CA VAL A 108 -2.49 -18.75 -14.53
C VAL A 108 -1.62 -19.79 -15.25
N PRO A 109 -0.60 -19.39 -16.04
CA PRO A 109 0.26 -20.36 -16.71
C PRO A 109 0.80 -21.42 -15.74
N GLY A 110 0.48 -22.70 -16.01
CA GLY A 110 0.96 -23.85 -15.25
C GLY A 110 0.20 -24.22 -13.96
N GLN A 111 -0.76 -23.42 -13.49
CA GLN A 111 -1.54 -23.75 -12.28
C GLN A 111 -2.87 -22.97 -12.15
N SER A 112 -3.74 -23.40 -11.23
CA SER A 112 -4.93 -22.62 -10.84
C SER A 112 -4.72 -21.93 -9.51
N VAL A 113 -5.15 -20.67 -9.40
CA VAL A 113 -5.19 -19.91 -8.15
C VAL A 113 -6.64 -19.76 -7.71
N TYR A 114 -6.91 -20.01 -6.42
CA TYR A 114 -8.23 -20.00 -5.81
C TYR A 114 -8.37 -18.76 -4.95
N LEU A 115 -9.32 -17.89 -5.27
CA LEU A 115 -9.52 -16.60 -4.63
C LEU A 115 -10.68 -16.72 -3.64
N PHE A 116 -10.48 -16.25 -2.41
CA PHE A 116 -11.48 -16.32 -1.34
C PHE A 116 -11.68 -14.96 -0.70
N GLN A 117 -12.92 -14.47 -0.69
CA GLN A 117 -13.28 -13.20 -0.03
C GLN A 117 -14.48 -13.33 0.91
N ASP A 118 -15.26 -14.42 0.83
CA ASP A 118 -16.43 -14.62 1.68
C ASP A 118 -16.04 -14.97 3.13
N ARG A 119 -16.72 -14.35 4.10
CA ARG A 119 -16.33 -14.41 5.52
C ARG A 119 -16.35 -15.82 6.10
N GLU A 120 -17.29 -16.67 5.69
CA GLU A 120 -17.39 -18.04 6.20
C GLU A 120 -16.18 -18.89 5.78
N THR A 121 -15.83 -18.84 4.50
CA THR A 121 -14.66 -19.54 3.97
C THR A 121 -13.38 -19.04 4.60
N ILE A 122 -13.23 -17.73 4.77
CA ILE A 122 -12.07 -17.14 5.47
C ILE A 122 -11.98 -17.64 6.92
N LYS A 123 -13.10 -17.70 7.66
CA LYS A 123 -13.14 -18.27 9.03
C LYS A 123 -12.69 -19.74 9.04
N ASN A 124 -13.09 -20.52 8.04
CA ASN A 124 -12.69 -21.93 7.92
C ASN A 124 -11.22 -22.08 7.54
N ILE A 125 -10.68 -21.20 6.68
CA ILE A 125 -9.25 -21.13 6.35
C ILE A 125 -8.42 -20.93 7.62
N TRP A 126 -8.80 -19.99 8.50
CA TRP A 126 -8.07 -19.75 9.76
C TRP A 126 -8.06 -20.92 10.73
N LYS A 127 -9.04 -21.82 10.65
CA LYS A 127 -9.15 -23.02 11.51
C LYS A 127 -8.48 -24.26 10.92
N ALA A 128 -8.20 -24.26 9.62
CA ALA A 128 -7.70 -25.43 8.92
C ALA A 128 -6.21 -25.67 9.22
N LYS A 129 -5.90 -26.75 9.96
CA LYS A 129 -4.53 -27.14 10.35
C LYS A 129 -3.73 -27.79 9.21
N SER A 130 -4.39 -28.22 8.14
CA SER A 130 -3.73 -28.79 6.95
C SER A 130 -3.29 -27.72 5.95
N LEU A 131 -3.62 -26.44 6.19
CA LEU A 131 -3.15 -25.32 5.39
C LEU A 131 -1.81 -24.82 5.92
N GLN A 132 -0.95 -24.47 4.97
CA GLN A 132 0.36 -23.88 5.20
C GLN A 132 0.69 -22.89 4.08
N SER A 133 1.76 -22.10 4.27
CA SER A 133 2.27 -21.22 3.23
C SER A 133 2.75 -22.04 2.02
N PRO A 134 2.45 -21.64 0.77
CA PRO A 134 2.88 -22.39 -0.41
C PRO A 134 4.40 -22.36 -0.58
N ILE A 135 5.05 -23.52 -0.42
CA ILE A 135 6.52 -23.67 -0.55
C ILE A 135 7.01 -23.21 -1.94
N SER A 136 6.25 -23.49 -2.99
CA SER A 136 6.56 -23.05 -4.35
C SER A 136 6.65 -21.51 -4.46
N VAL A 137 5.77 -20.79 -3.76
CA VAL A 137 5.82 -19.32 -3.71
C VAL A 137 6.92 -18.83 -2.79
N SER A 138 7.09 -19.41 -1.60
CA SER A 138 8.17 -19.03 -0.68
C SER A 138 9.54 -19.19 -1.33
N THR A 139 9.78 -20.29 -2.05
CA THR A 139 11.05 -20.56 -2.74
C THR A 139 11.26 -19.67 -3.96
N TYR A 140 10.18 -19.30 -4.66
CA TYR A 140 10.22 -18.28 -5.71
C TYR A 140 10.65 -16.92 -5.15
N ILE A 141 10.06 -16.51 -4.02
CA ILE A 141 10.42 -15.30 -3.30
C ILE A 141 11.89 -15.37 -2.84
N PHE A 142 12.33 -16.46 -2.22
CA PHE A 142 13.73 -16.63 -1.83
C PHE A 142 14.69 -16.44 -2.99
N LYS A 143 14.39 -17.01 -4.15
CA LYS A 143 15.21 -16.88 -5.36
C LYS A 143 15.25 -15.45 -5.90
N PHE A 144 14.08 -14.90 -6.21
CA PHE A 144 13.99 -13.68 -7.02
C PHE A 144 13.97 -12.42 -6.18
N PHE A 145 13.30 -12.43 -5.03
CA PHE A 145 13.28 -11.30 -4.11
C PHE A 145 14.59 -11.23 -3.32
N LEU A 146 14.92 -12.27 -2.55
CA LEU A 146 16.06 -12.23 -1.62
C LEU A 146 17.41 -12.61 -2.25
N GLY A 147 17.42 -13.39 -3.32
CA GLY A 147 18.66 -13.85 -3.96
C GLY A 147 19.31 -15.03 -3.23
N VAL A 148 18.52 -15.86 -2.55
CA VAL A 148 19.01 -17.07 -1.87
C VAL A 148 19.57 -18.06 -2.91
N PRO A 149 20.75 -18.67 -2.67
CA PRO A 149 21.33 -19.68 -3.56
C PRO A 149 20.42 -20.91 -3.75
N GLU A 150 20.45 -21.49 -4.96
CA GLU A 150 19.63 -22.67 -5.30
C GLU A 150 19.85 -23.88 -4.37
N PRO A 151 21.09 -24.23 -3.96
CA PRO A 151 21.31 -25.36 -3.04
C PRO A 151 20.54 -25.22 -1.72
N THR A 152 20.43 -23.99 -1.18
CA THR A 152 19.63 -23.74 0.02
C THR A 152 18.14 -23.83 -0.28
N ILE A 153 17.70 -23.32 -1.44
CA ILE A 153 16.29 -23.39 -1.85
C ILE A 153 15.80 -24.84 -1.95
N GLU A 154 16.62 -25.77 -2.43
CA GLU A 154 16.28 -27.19 -2.50
C GLU A 154 15.95 -27.80 -1.13
N ILE A 155 16.56 -27.30 -0.06
CA ILE A 155 16.27 -27.74 1.32
C ILE A 155 14.86 -27.34 1.71
N TYR A 156 14.44 -26.12 1.38
CA TYR A 156 13.07 -25.66 1.63
C TYR A 156 12.05 -26.39 0.75
N ARG A 157 12.40 -26.75 -0.50
CA ARG A 157 11.54 -27.59 -1.37
C ARG A 157 11.37 -29.00 -0.83
N ALA A 158 12.43 -29.56 -0.23
CA ALA A 158 12.41 -30.90 0.34
C ALA A 158 11.63 -31.00 1.67
N ASP A 159 11.48 -29.89 2.41
CA ASP A 159 10.72 -29.88 3.66
C ASP A 159 9.21 -29.88 3.41
N THR A 160 8.64 -31.09 3.39
CA THR A 160 7.20 -31.30 3.30
C THR A 160 6.54 -31.55 4.67
N SER A 161 7.32 -31.43 5.75
CA SER A 161 6.89 -31.77 7.11
C SER A 161 5.93 -30.73 7.71
N GLY A 162 6.01 -29.51 7.18
CA GLY A 162 5.25 -28.37 7.63
C GLY A 162 5.70 -27.85 8.99
N PRO A 163 5.04 -26.79 9.47
CA PRO A 163 5.59 -25.92 10.49
C PRO A 163 5.14 -26.25 11.92
N TYR A 164 4.45 -27.36 12.11
CA TYR A 164 3.97 -27.79 13.42
C TYR A 164 4.95 -28.74 14.10
N ARG A 165 4.90 -28.83 15.43
CA ARG A 165 5.78 -29.75 16.19
C ARG A 165 5.70 -31.19 15.69
N LYS A 166 4.49 -31.68 15.44
CA LYS A 166 4.28 -32.98 14.79
C LYS A 166 4.29 -32.78 13.27
N PRO A 167 5.14 -33.50 12.52
CA PRO A 167 5.15 -33.41 11.07
C PRO A 167 3.82 -33.90 10.50
N HIS A 168 3.45 -33.43 9.31
CA HIS A 168 2.24 -33.90 8.64
C HIS A 168 2.33 -35.41 8.37
N PRO A 169 1.28 -36.21 8.62
CA PRO A 169 1.35 -37.68 8.46
C PRO A 169 1.77 -38.15 7.06
N ALA A 170 1.42 -37.39 6.03
CA ALA A 170 1.77 -37.67 4.64
C ALA A 170 3.09 -37.03 4.16
N SER A 171 3.85 -36.36 5.06
CA SER A 171 5.14 -35.77 4.68
C SER A 171 6.21 -36.82 4.46
N THR A 172 7.18 -36.51 3.59
CA THR A 172 8.38 -37.33 3.42
C THR A 172 9.16 -37.43 4.75
N PRO A 173 9.53 -38.64 5.20
CA PRO A 173 10.35 -38.81 6.40
C PRO A 173 11.66 -38.02 6.30
N MET A 174 11.96 -37.22 7.31
CA MET A 174 13.19 -36.42 7.36
C MET A 174 13.69 -36.25 8.79
N SER A 175 14.99 -35.98 8.94
CA SER A 175 15.57 -35.77 10.26
C SER A 175 15.02 -34.49 10.91
N PRO A 176 14.88 -34.43 12.24
CA PRO A 176 14.36 -33.24 12.92
C PRO A 176 15.12 -31.94 12.60
N LYS A 177 16.43 -32.05 12.34
CA LYS A 177 17.30 -30.92 11.98
C LYS A 177 17.03 -30.35 10.57
N LYS A 178 16.39 -31.12 9.69
CA LYS A 178 16.09 -30.73 8.31
C LYS A 178 14.69 -30.12 8.14
N ARG A 179 13.91 -30.00 9.22
CA ARG A 179 12.57 -29.40 9.24
C ARG A 179 12.65 -27.87 9.33
N VAL A 180 13.21 -27.24 8.30
CA VAL A 180 13.55 -25.81 8.26
C VAL A 180 12.33 -24.89 8.46
N ASP A 181 11.14 -25.30 8.01
CA ASP A 181 9.91 -24.51 8.20
C ASP A 181 9.50 -24.48 9.68
N TYR A 182 9.43 -25.66 10.31
CA TYR A 182 9.15 -25.79 11.75
C TYR A 182 10.19 -25.06 12.62
N LEU A 183 11.48 -25.28 12.34
CA LEU A 183 12.56 -24.68 13.13
C LEU A 183 12.56 -23.16 13.03
N SER A 184 12.39 -22.61 11.81
CA SER A 184 12.29 -21.16 11.61
C SER A 184 11.09 -20.58 12.34
N HIS A 185 9.92 -21.21 12.19
CA HIS A 185 8.70 -20.75 12.85
C HIS A 185 8.81 -20.80 14.39
N GLN A 186 9.42 -21.85 14.94
CA GLN A 186 9.63 -22.00 16.37
C GLN A 186 10.50 -20.87 16.94
N GLU A 187 11.59 -20.50 16.28
CA GLU A 187 12.46 -19.41 16.74
C GLU A 187 11.74 -18.06 16.71
N PHE A 188 10.92 -17.79 15.69
CA PHE A 188 10.09 -16.60 15.64
C PHE A 188 9.09 -16.53 16.81
N LEU A 189 8.41 -17.63 17.12
CA LEU A 189 7.48 -17.67 18.26
C LEU A 189 8.20 -17.49 19.60
N ARG A 190 9.40 -18.07 19.75
CA ARG A 190 10.19 -17.93 20.97
C ARG A 190 10.63 -16.49 21.21
N ALA A 191 11.03 -15.79 20.17
CA ALA A 191 11.57 -14.43 20.24
C ALA A 191 10.49 -13.35 20.27
N LEU A 192 9.42 -13.50 19.50
CA LEU A 192 8.44 -12.43 19.25
C LEU A 192 7.10 -12.68 19.94
N SER A 193 7.06 -13.56 20.93
CA SER A 193 5.87 -13.81 21.75
C SER A 193 6.23 -14.10 23.20
N GLY A 194 5.27 -13.84 24.10
CA GLY A 194 5.43 -14.11 25.52
C GLY A 194 6.64 -13.37 26.13
N SER A 195 7.37 -14.06 27.01
CA SER A 195 8.51 -13.49 27.73
C SER A 195 9.71 -13.15 26.84
N GLY A 196 9.86 -13.81 25.69
CA GLY A 196 10.98 -13.56 24.77
C GLY A 196 10.93 -12.19 24.09
N LEU A 197 9.74 -11.59 24.00
CA LEU A 197 9.55 -10.30 23.34
C LEU A 197 10.01 -9.11 24.21
N LYS A 198 9.93 -9.24 25.54
CA LYS A 198 10.16 -8.13 26.49
C LYS A 198 11.55 -7.47 26.31
N PRO A 199 12.68 -8.21 26.23
CA PRO A 199 13.99 -7.59 26.05
C PRO A 199 14.12 -6.80 24.74
N VAL A 200 13.58 -7.34 23.64
CA VAL A 200 13.57 -6.67 22.32
C VAL A 200 12.80 -5.36 22.38
N LEU A 201 11.63 -5.34 23.02
CA LEU A 201 10.83 -4.11 23.17
C LEU A 201 11.52 -3.04 24.01
N GLN A 202 12.23 -3.45 25.08
CA GLN A 202 12.98 -2.52 25.91
C GLN A 202 14.16 -1.90 25.15
N ARG A 203 14.85 -2.68 24.32
CA ARG A 203 15.89 -2.14 23.42
C ARG A 203 15.29 -1.20 22.38
N PHE A 204 14.16 -1.56 21.77
CA PHE A 204 13.45 -0.69 20.84
C PHE A 204 13.08 0.65 21.50
N LYS A 205 12.48 0.62 22.70
CA LYS A 205 12.13 1.83 23.46
C LYS A 205 13.35 2.73 23.66
N ARG A 206 14.44 2.18 24.18
CA ARG A 206 15.69 2.92 24.43
C ARG A 206 16.28 3.51 23.14
N ALA A 207 16.34 2.72 22.06
CA ALA A 207 16.85 3.17 20.78
C ALA A 207 15.97 4.30 20.20
N LEU A 208 14.65 4.17 20.27
CA LEU A 208 13.72 5.21 19.82
C LEU A 208 13.92 6.51 20.58
N GLU A 209 14.01 6.46 21.91
CA GLU A 209 14.24 7.64 22.76
C GLU A 209 15.56 8.33 22.41
N MET A 210 16.65 7.57 22.26
CA MET A 210 17.94 8.14 21.82
C MET A 210 17.86 8.78 20.44
N HIS A 211 17.13 8.19 19.49
CA HIS A 211 16.94 8.78 18.17
C HIS A 211 16.10 10.05 18.23
N VAL A 212 15.06 10.11 19.04
CA VAL A 212 14.26 11.34 19.24
C VAL A 212 15.12 12.46 19.84
N ASP A 213 15.96 12.15 20.83
CA ASP A 213 16.85 13.12 21.46
C ASP A 213 17.90 13.67 20.46
N ASN A 214 18.49 12.80 19.66
CA ASN A 214 19.52 13.18 18.69
C ASN A 214 18.94 13.86 17.43
N ASP A 215 17.79 13.41 16.95
CA ASP A 215 17.27 13.85 15.65
C ASP A 215 16.24 14.99 15.80
N LEU A 216 15.39 14.99 16.84
CA LEU A 216 14.31 15.97 16.97
C LEU A 216 14.57 17.05 18.01
N GLU A 217 15.06 16.73 19.21
CA GLU A 217 15.27 17.77 20.24
C GLU A 217 16.33 18.78 19.80
N LEU A 218 17.39 18.32 19.12
CA LEU A 218 18.41 19.19 18.53
C LEU A 218 17.85 20.11 17.43
N LEU A 219 16.79 19.69 16.72
CA LEU A 219 16.17 20.48 15.66
C LEU A 219 15.03 21.36 16.18
N ALA A 220 14.29 20.94 17.21
CA ALA A 220 13.02 21.53 17.61
C ALA A 220 13.12 22.70 18.60
N GLY A 221 14.26 22.91 19.27
CA GLY A 221 14.51 24.10 20.10
C GLY A 221 13.33 24.50 21.03
N SER A 222 13.14 25.80 21.26
CA SER A 222 11.95 26.36 21.94
C SER A 222 11.00 27.10 20.97
N GLU A 223 11.34 27.11 19.69
CA GLU A 223 10.59 27.77 18.62
C GLU A 223 10.26 26.75 17.51
N TRP A 224 9.25 27.06 16.70
CA TRP A 224 8.87 26.21 15.57
C TRP A 224 10.02 26.10 14.55
N THR A 225 10.45 24.87 14.26
CA THR A 225 11.44 24.58 13.22
C THR A 225 10.78 23.89 12.02
N GLU A 226 11.07 24.38 10.81
CA GLU A 226 10.65 23.73 9.58
C GLU A 226 11.59 22.56 9.23
N LEU A 227 11.04 21.33 9.18
CA LEU A 227 11.83 20.09 9.02
C LEU A 227 11.78 19.50 7.60
N GLY A 228 11.34 20.28 6.61
CA GLY A 228 11.16 19.80 5.24
C GLY A 228 10.18 18.62 5.16
N SER A 229 10.59 17.51 4.53
CA SER A 229 9.69 16.37 4.32
C SER A 229 9.48 15.54 5.60
N PHE A 230 8.26 15.56 6.15
CA PHE A 230 7.84 14.72 7.28
C PHE A 230 8.25 13.24 7.14
N GLN A 231 8.15 12.67 5.93
CA GLN A 231 8.57 11.28 5.69
C GLN A 231 10.07 11.05 5.83
N ARG A 232 10.92 12.05 5.53
CA ARG A 232 12.38 11.92 5.61
C ARG A 232 12.85 11.94 7.06
N VAL A 233 12.14 12.66 7.92
CA VAL A 233 12.44 12.77 9.36
C VAL A 233 11.95 11.51 10.09
N ILE A 234 10.70 11.13 9.88
CA ILE A 234 10.04 10.08 10.67
C ILE A 234 10.50 8.67 10.28
N ARG A 235 10.86 8.42 9.01
CA ARG A 235 11.28 7.09 8.55
C ARG A 235 12.51 6.52 9.29
N PRO A 236 13.68 7.20 9.30
CA PRO A 236 14.87 6.69 9.99
C PRO A 236 14.61 6.56 11.51
N MET A 237 13.93 7.54 12.11
CA MET A 237 13.53 7.53 13.53
C MET A 237 12.72 6.30 13.95
N ILE A 238 12.03 5.63 13.02
CA ILE A 238 11.33 4.36 13.32
C ILE A 238 12.15 3.15 12.87
N ALA A 239 12.71 3.20 11.67
CA ALA A 239 13.38 2.06 11.05
C ALA A 239 14.65 1.65 11.81
N GLU A 240 15.43 2.62 12.24
CA GLU A 240 16.73 2.38 12.87
C GLU A 240 16.59 1.79 14.26
N PRO A 241 15.74 2.31 15.16
CA PRO A 241 15.43 1.64 16.43
C PRO A 241 14.87 0.22 16.27
N LEU A 242 14.04 -0.02 15.25
CA LEU A 242 13.56 -1.37 14.93
C LEU A 242 14.74 -2.29 14.59
N ILE A 243 15.58 -1.89 13.64
CA ILE A 243 16.76 -2.66 13.21
C ILE A 243 17.71 -2.89 14.38
N GLU A 244 18.06 -1.85 15.14
CA GLU A 244 18.96 -1.93 16.28
C GLU A 244 18.44 -2.89 17.37
N SER A 245 17.15 -2.82 17.70
CA SER A 245 16.57 -3.68 18.73
C SER A 245 16.70 -5.19 18.42
N MET A 246 16.75 -5.53 17.14
CA MET A 246 16.78 -6.89 16.61
C MET A 246 18.20 -7.36 16.27
N PHE A 247 18.94 -6.55 15.50
CA PHE A 247 20.24 -6.87 14.90
C PHE A 247 21.43 -6.20 15.61
N GLY A 248 21.15 -5.39 16.62
CA GLY A 248 22.15 -4.68 17.41
C GLY A 248 22.62 -3.41 16.71
N PRO A 249 23.27 -2.50 17.44
CA PRO A 249 23.68 -1.20 16.90
C PRO A 249 24.83 -1.32 15.88
N ALA A 250 25.61 -2.41 15.91
CA ALA A 250 26.73 -2.61 14.99
C ALA A 250 26.32 -2.58 13.51
N ILE A 251 25.14 -3.10 13.15
CA ILE A 251 24.69 -3.11 11.75
C ILE A 251 24.56 -1.70 11.16
N LEU A 252 24.03 -0.76 11.94
CA LEU A 252 23.83 0.64 11.53
C LEU A 252 25.14 1.42 11.63
N ARG A 253 25.93 1.22 12.70
CA ARG A 253 27.25 1.87 12.84
C ARG A 253 28.21 1.51 11.71
N LEU A 254 28.22 0.25 11.28
CA LEU A 254 29.09 -0.21 10.20
C LEU A 254 28.60 0.21 8.82
N ASN A 255 27.30 0.50 8.69
CA ASN A 255 26.63 0.79 7.43
C ASN A 255 25.73 2.03 7.55
N PRO A 256 26.31 3.24 7.65
CA PRO A 256 25.52 4.48 7.59
C PRO A 256 24.68 4.51 6.31
N GLY A 257 23.38 4.84 6.41
CA GLY A 257 22.43 4.81 5.29
C GLY A 257 21.83 3.43 4.98
N PHE A 258 22.03 2.43 5.83
CA PHE A 258 21.41 1.10 5.67
C PHE A 258 19.88 1.16 5.59
N SER A 259 19.25 2.01 6.40
CA SER A 259 17.80 2.24 6.40
C SER A 259 17.31 2.80 5.06
N ASP A 260 18.00 3.80 4.50
CA ASP A 260 17.71 4.36 3.17
C ASP A 260 17.86 3.33 2.04
N ASP A 261 18.92 2.52 2.09
CA ASP A 261 19.14 1.43 1.15
C ASP A 261 18.02 0.38 1.24
N LEU A 262 17.52 0.10 2.44
CA LEU A 262 16.39 -0.80 2.66
C LEU A 262 15.09 -0.25 2.07
N TYR A 263 14.84 1.07 2.17
CA TYR A 263 13.70 1.71 1.51
C TYR A 263 13.85 1.73 -0.02
N GLU A 264 15.05 1.96 -0.54
CA GLU A 264 15.30 1.84 -1.98
C GLU A 264 15.06 0.41 -2.45
N PHE A 265 15.47 -0.59 -1.66
CA PHE A 265 15.22 -1.99 -1.96
C PHE A 265 13.72 -2.30 -2.02
N ASP A 266 12.93 -1.84 -1.04
CA ASP A 266 11.48 -1.98 -1.01
C ASP A 266 10.81 -1.44 -2.29
N ALA A 267 11.18 -0.22 -2.70
CA ALA A 267 10.69 0.40 -3.93
C ALA A 267 11.01 -0.41 -5.22
N ASN A 268 12.02 -1.29 -5.17
CA ASN A 268 12.46 -2.10 -6.30
C ASN A 268 11.94 -3.56 -6.27
N ILE A 269 11.24 -3.98 -5.22
CA ILE A 269 10.71 -5.35 -5.06
C ILE A 269 9.83 -5.80 -6.22
N PRO A 270 8.87 -4.99 -6.74
CA PRO A 270 8.00 -5.42 -7.83
C PRO A 270 8.79 -5.88 -9.07
N TRP A 271 9.97 -5.32 -9.29
CA TRP A 271 10.84 -5.68 -10.40
C TRP A 271 11.64 -6.96 -10.14
N LEU A 272 12.13 -7.13 -8.91
CA LEU A 272 12.83 -8.34 -8.49
C LEU A 272 11.89 -9.56 -8.56
N VAL A 273 10.68 -9.45 -8.02
CA VAL A 273 9.67 -10.52 -8.00
C VAL A 273 9.22 -10.91 -9.42
N ARG A 274 9.27 -10.00 -10.39
CA ARG A 274 8.99 -10.32 -11.80
C ARG A 274 10.13 -11.11 -12.49
N GLY A 275 11.26 -11.30 -11.81
CA GLY A 275 12.40 -12.04 -12.34
C GLY A 275 13.10 -11.34 -13.51
N ILE A 276 12.97 -10.02 -13.64
CA ILE A 276 13.55 -9.29 -14.76
C ILE A 276 15.09 -9.33 -14.66
N PRO A 277 15.81 -9.78 -15.70
CA PRO A 277 17.27 -9.91 -15.65
C PRO A 277 18.01 -8.59 -15.38
N SER A 278 19.16 -8.69 -14.73
CA SER A 278 19.98 -7.54 -14.32
C SER A 278 20.54 -6.73 -15.49
N PHE A 279 20.70 -7.33 -16.68
CA PHE A 279 21.12 -6.59 -17.87
C PHE A 279 20.00 -5.72 -18.48
N ILE A 280 18.73 -6.03 -18.19
CA ILE A 280 17.57 -5.21 -18.63
C ILE A 280 17.32 -4.10 -17.62
N MET A 281 17.30 -4.44 -16.33
CA MET A 281 17.12 -3.47 -15.25
C MET A 281 18.15 -3.70 -14.14
N PRO A 282 19.32 -3.03 -14.21
CA PRO A 282 20.41 -3.28 -13.27
C PRO A 282 20.15 -2.74 -11.87
N ARG A 283 19.36 -1.67 -11.73
CA ARG A 283 19.18 -0.95 -10.46
C ARG A 283 18.64 -1.85 -9.32
N PRO A 284 17.52 -2.59 -9.47
CA PRO A 284 17.02 -3.50 -8.42
C PRO A 284 18.08 -4.49 -7.91
N HIS A 285 18.85 -5.06 -8.83
CA HIS A 285 19.88 -6.05 -8.51
C HIS A 285 21.10 -5.44 -7.81
N ARG A 286 21.50 -4.21 -8.21
CA ARG A 286 22.60 -3.47 -7.56
C ARG A 286 22.25 -3.10 -6.13
N VAL A 287 21.03 -2.63 -5.86
CA VAL A 287 20.56 -2.28 -4.52
C VAL A 287 20.54 -3.53 -3.61
N ARG A 288 19.98 -4.64 -4.09
CA ARG A 288 20.01 -5.91 -3.35
C ARG A 288 21.44 -6.38 -3.03
N LYS A 289 22.35 -6.28 -4.01
CA LYS A 289 23.76 -6.65 -3.82
C LYS A 289 24.47 -5.74 -2.81
N ARG A 290 24.15 -4.43 -2.80
CA ARG A 290 24.69 -3.46 -1.84
C ARG A 290 24.27 -3.81 -0.40
N LEU A 291 22.97 -4.04 -0.17
CA LEU A 291 22.47 -4.50 1.13
C LEU A 291 23.08 -5.84 1.56
N ALA A 292 23.19 -6.81 0.64
CA ALA A 292 23.84 -8.08 0.95
C ALA A 292 25.31 -7.89 1.38
N SER A 293 26.04 -6.94 0.78
CA SER A 293 27.40 -6.60 1.19
C SER A 293 27.45 -5.96 2.58
N GLN A 294 26.51 -5.08 2.90
CA GLN A 294 26.42 -4.43 4.21
C GLN A 294 26.09 -5.43 5.33
N ILE A 295 25.16 -6.35 5.07
CA ILE A 295 24.80 -7.43 6.00
C ILE A 295 25.98 -8.38 6.18
N ARG A 296 26.69 -8.76 5.11
CA ARG A 296 27.89 -9.60 5.23
C ARG A 296 28.95 -8.94 6.11
N LYS A 297 29.25 -7.66 5.85
CA LYS A 297 30.20 -6.88 6.66
C LYS A 297 29.82 -6.89 8.15
N TRP A 298 28.52 -6.72 8.44
CA TRP A 298 28.01 -6.81 9.81
C TRP A 298 28.16 -8.21 10.41
N GLN A 299 27.80 -9.28 9.69
CA GLN A 299 27.93 -10.66 10.16
C GLN A 299 29.40 -11.04 10.44
N GLU A 300 30.34 -10.63 9.59
CA GLU A 300 31.79 -10.85 9.77
C GLU A 300 32.32 -10.09 11.00
N TYR A 301 31.90 -8.83 11.16
CA TYR A 301 32.26 -8.04 12.34
C TYR A 301 31.68 -8.65 13.62
N ALA A 302 30.39 -9.00 13.62
CA ALA A 302 29.73 -9.56 14.78
C ALA A 302 30.31 -10.92 15.17
N SER A 303 30.67 -11.76 14.20
CA SER A 303 31.34 -13.04 14.44
C SER A 303 32.72 -12.89 15.08
N SER A 304 33.47 -11.85 14.70
CA SER A 304 34.86 -11.66 15.16
C SER A 304 34.98 -10.92 16.50
N HIS A 305 33.94 -10.18 16.91
CA HIS A 305 33.97 -9.38 18.14
C HIS A 305 33.06 -9.92 19.24
N PHE A 306 32.15 -10.85 18.94
CA PHE A 306 31.25 -11.41 19.93
C PHE A 306 31.99 -12.29 20.94
N GLU A 307 31.84 -11.94 22.22
CA GLU A 307 32.18 -12.78 23.36
C GLU A 307 30.93 -12.99 24.22
N GLU A 308 30.82 -14.13 24.91
CA GLU A 308 29.67 -14.42 25.79
C GLU A 308 29.52 -13.35 26.90
N SER A 309 30.64 -12.76 27.34
CA SER A 309 30.72 -11.63 28.27
C SER A 309 30.07 -10.34 27.75
N SER A 310 29.85 -10.23 26.43
CA SER A 310 29.25 -9.06 25.77
C SER A 310 27.72 -9.07 25.82
N ILE A 311 27.10 -10.17 26.26
CA ILE A 311 25.65 -10.25 26.44
C ILE A 311 25.26 -9.29 27.58
N TYR A 312 24.27 -8.44 27.32
CA TYR A 312 23.75 -7.50 28.30
C TYR A 312 23.18 -8.22 29.52
N GLU A 313 23.01 -7.49 30.62
CA GLU A 313 22.43 -8.00 31.88
C GLU A 313 21.03 -8.61 31.70
N ASP A 314 20.31 -8.25 30.62
CA ASP A 314 19.01 -8.83 30.27
C ASP A 314 19.09 -10.29 29.78
N GLY A 315 20.30 -10.81 29.53
CA GLY A 315 20.56 -12.17 29.05
C GLY A 315 20.08 -12.41 27.61
N ASP A 316 19.81 -11.35 26.85
CA ASP A 316 19.24 -11.44 25.51
C ASP A 316 20.04 -10.65 24.47
N GLY A 317 20.26 -9.35 24.68
CA GLY A 317 20.91 -8.49 23.69
C GLY A 317 22.44 -8.52 23.78
N ASP A 318 23.12 -8.12 22.72
CA ASP A 318 24.55 -7.75 22.72
C ASP A 318 24.83 -6.65 21.67
N PRO A 319 25.97 -5.92 21.77
CA PRO A 319 26.28 -4.81 20.87
C PRO A 319 26.54 -5.18 19.40
N PHE A 320 26.74 -6.46 19.11
CA PHE A 320 27.26 -6.97 17.85
C PHE A 320 26.18 -7.69 17.03
N TRP A 321 25.61 -8.78 17.55
CA TRP A 321 24.54 -9.55 16.94
C TRP A 321 23.15 -9.00 17.27
N GLY A 322 23.03 -8.16 18.30
CA GLY A 322 21.75 -7.70 18.80
C GLY A 322 21.05 -8.78 19.62
N SER A 323 19.86 -9.17 19.20
CA SER A 323 19.03 -10.09 19.97
C SER A 323 19.55 -11.52 19.94
N ARG A 324 19.30 -12.27 21.03
CA ARG A 324 19.53 -13.72 21.09
C ARG A 324 18.82 -14.47 19.97
N PHE A 325 17.71 -13.93 19.47
CA PHE A 325 17.02 -14.49 18.30
C PHE A 325 17.92 -14.57 17.07
N ILE A 326 18.69 -13.52 16.77
CA ILE A 326 19.63 -13.52 15.64
C ILE A 326 20.70 -14.59 15.85
N ARG A 327 21.32 -14.65 17.03
CA ARG A 327 22.34 -15.67 17.36
C ARG A 327 21.79 -17.10 17.24
N ASN A 328 20.60 -17.34 17.78
CA ASN A 328 19.94 -18.64 17.70
C ASN A 328 19.58 -19.02 16.26
N ARG A 329 19.05 -18.08 15.48
CA ARG A 329 18.66 -18.29 14.07
C ARG A 329 19.86 -18.71 13.23
N HIS A 330 21.00 -18.06 13.40
CA HIS A 330 22.26 -18.44 12.75
C HIS A 330 22.71 -19.85 13.15
N SER A 331 22.62 -20.19 14.44
CA SER A 331 22.88 -21.56 14.93
C SER A 331 21.95 -22.60 14.31
N VAL A 332 20.65 -22.30 14.18
CA VAL A 332 19.67 -23.17 13.52
C VAL A 332 20.03 -23.40 12.06
N PHE A 333 20.39 -22.36 11.31
CA PHE A 333 20.82 -22.49 9.90
C PHE A 333 22.07 -23.35 9.75
N LYS A 334 23.07 -23.13 10.60
CA LYS A 334 24.28 -23.97 10.65
C LYS A 334 23.95 -25.44 10.92
N ASN A 335 23.06 -25.70 11.87
CA ASN A 335 22.67 -27.06 12.27
C ASN A 335 21.78 -27.78 11.25
N ALA A 336 20.94 -27.04 10.52
CA ALA A 336 20.15 -27.59 9.42
C ALA A 336 21.04 -28.01 8.23
N GLY A 337 22.20 -27.35 8.07
CA GLY A 337 23.14 -27.56 6.98
C GLY A 337 22.64 -27.01 5.65
N GLY A 338 23.56 -26.70 4.74
CA GLY A 338 23.27 -26.17 3.40
C GLY A 338 22.71 -24.74 3.36
N HIS A 339 22.93 -23.97 4.44
CA HIS A 339 22.82 -22.52 4.46
C HIS A 339 24.26 -21.97 4.50
N ASP A 340 24.81 -21.66 3.34
CA ASP A 340 26.11 -20.99 3.27
C ASP A 340 25.99 -19.52 3.69
N VAL A 341 27.11 -18.80 3.72
CA VAL A 341 27.15 -17.40 4.14
C VAL A 341 26.21 -16.55 3.27
N ASP A 342 26.17 -16.81 1.95
CA ASP A 342 25.35 -16.05 1.00
C ASP A 342 23.85 -16.25 1.27
N ALA A 343 23.44 -17.48 1.59
CA ALA A 343 22.09 -17.79 1.98
C ALA A 343 21.68 -17.12 3.30
N VAL A 344 22.55 -17.15 4.32
CA VAL A 344 22.26 -16.50 5.62
C VAL A 344 22.14 -14.99 5.45
N VAL A 345 23.03 -14.36 4.69
CA VAL A 345 22.94 -12.93 4.32
C VAL A 345 21.61 -12.60 3.65
N ALA A 346 21.19 -13.39 2.65
CA ALA A 346 19.93 -13.18 1.95
C ALA A 346 18.70 -13.36 2.85
N LEU A 347 18.74 -14.33 3.77
CA LEU A 347 17.66 -14.59 4.73
C LEU A 347 17.58 -13.52 5.83
N ASP A 348 18.69 -12.92 6.23
CA ASP A 348 18.72 -11.78 7.16
C ASP A 348 18.25 -10.48 6.50
N LEU A 349 18.52 -10.29 5.20
CA LEU A 349 17.92 -9.21 4.41
C LEU A 349 16.39 -9.32 4.43
N GLY A 350 15.85 -10.53 4.22
CA GLY A 350 14.42 -10.78 4.30
C GLY A 350 13.82 -10.45 5.68
N LEU A 351 14.56 -10.72 6.75
CA LEU A 351 14.14 -10.38 8.11
C LEU A 351 14.19 -8.86 8.37
N CYS A 352 15.25 -8.16 7.95
CA CYS A 352 15.34 -6.70 8.04
C CYS A 352 14.17 -6.03 7.30
N PHE A 353 13.90 -6.48 6.07
CA PHE A 353 12.77 -6.01 5.28
C PHE A 353 11.44 -6.25 6.01
N GLY A 354 11.18 -7.48 6.48
CA GLY A 354 9.93 -7.82 7.16
C GLY A 354 9.70 -7.04 8.45
N LEU A 355 10.77 -6.61 9.12
CA LEU A 355 10.74 -5.80 10.33
C LEU A 355 10.30 -4.35 10.07
N VAL A 356 10.83 -3.72 9.01
CA VAL A 356 10.67 -2.28 8.74
C VAL A 356 9.53 -1.97 7.78
N ALA A 357 9.39 -2.74 6.69
CA ALA A 357 8.59 -2.36 5.51
C ALA A 357 7.10 -2.13 5.79
N ASN A 358 6.56 -2.75 6.84
CA ASN A 358 5.16 -2.57 7.24
C ASN A 358 5.01 -1.65 8.45
N THR A 359 5.87 -1.82 9.46
CA THR A 359 5.76 -1.10 10.74
C THR A 359 6.03 0.40 10.54
N SER A 360 7.10 0.75 9.81
CA SER A 360 7.48 2.15 9.59
C SER A 360 6.41 2.97 8.87
N PRO A 361 5.86 2.56 7.70
CA PRO A 361 4.80 3.33 7.07
C PRO A 361 3.50 3.34 7.87
N ALA A 362 3.17 2.28 8.62
CA ALA A 362 2.00 2.27 9.50
C ALA A 362 2.12 3.31 10.62
N THR A 363 3.29 3.40 11.28
CA THR A 363 3.55 4.43 12.29
C THR A 363 3.48 5.83 11.69
N LEU A 364 4.11 6.06 10.53
CA LEU A 364 4.08 7.35 9.82
C LEU A 364 2.64 7.80 9.51
N LEU A 365 1.79 6.89 9.02
CA LEU A 365 0.40 7.19 8.68
C LEU A 365 -0.46 7.43 9.93
N ALA A 366 -0.25 6.67 10.99
CA ALA A 366 -0.92 6.89 12.27
C ALA A 366 -0.56 8.26 12.86
N ALA A 367 0.72 8.60 12.91
CA ALA A 367 1.19 9.92 13.32
C ALA A 367 0.59 11.03 12.44
N TRP A 368 0.60 10.86 11.12
CA TRP A 368 0.00 11.84 10.21
C TRP A 368 -1.48 12.11 10.50
N HIS A 369 -2.29 11.07 10.77
CA HIS A 369 -3.69 11.25 11.14
C HIS A 369 -3.87 11.96 12.47
N ILE A 370 -3.03 11.65 13.46
CA ILE A 370 -3.06 12.31 14.77
C ILE A 370 -2.75 13.80 14.63
N PHE A 371 -1.63 14.17 13.98
CA PHE A 371 -1.18 15.57 13.93
C PHE A 371 -1.93 16.44 12.92
N LYS A 372 -2.53 15.85 11.88
CA LYS A 372 -3.32 16.62 10.91
C LYS A 372 -4.65 17.12 11.50
N ASP A 373 -5.18 16.44 12.52
CA ASP A 373 -6.44 16.79 13.17
C ASP A 373 -6.17 17.26 14.61
N PRO A 374 -6.17 18.58 14.88
CA PRO A 374 -5.94 19.13 16.22
C PRO A 374 -6.93 18.58 17.26
N SER A 375 -8.17 18.25 16.86
CA SER A 375 -9.15 17.68 17.78
C SER A 375 -8.78 16.25 18.18
N LEU A 376 -8.23 15.46 17.24
CA LEU A 376 -7.76 14.11 17.54
C LEU A 376 -6.49 14.15 18.40
N LEU A 377 -5.52 15.01 18.06
CA LEU A 377 -4.31 15.20 18.85
C LEU A 377 -4.64 15.54 20.31
N GLN A 378 -5.57 16.48 20.54
CA GLN A 378 -5.96 16.87 21.90
C GLN A 378 -6.59 15.71 22.68
N ARG A 379 -7.42 14.88 22.04
CA ARG A 379 -8.02 13.70 22.69
C ARG A 379 -6.97 12.64 23.03
N VAL A 380 -6.03 12.39 22.11
CA VAL A 380 -4.89 11.48 22.35
C VAL A 380 -4.04 11.98 23.52
N ARG A 381 -3.73 13.28 23.57
CA ARG A 381 -3.00 13.89 24.69
C ARG A 381 -3.75 13.76 26.00
N SER A 382 -5.07 13.97 26.00
CA SER A 382 -5.89 13.81 27.21
C SER A 382 -5.79 12.40 27.79
N GLU A 383 -5.95 11.35 26.98
CA GLU A 383 -5.83 9.97 27.48
C GLU A 383 -4.38 9.62 27.86
N LEU A 384 -3.38 10.20 27.19
CA LEU A 384 -1.98 10.08 27.59
C LEU A 384 -1.74 10.73 28.95
N THR A 385 -2.26 11.93 29.21
CA THR A 385 -2.11 12.63 30.50
C THR A 385 -2.73 11.83 31.64
N ASP A 386 -3.85 11.15 31.43
CA ASP A 386 -4.47 10.28 32.45
C ASP A 386 -3.56 9.13 32.87
N VAL A 387 -2.73 8.61 31.94
CA VAL A 387 -1.81 7.48 32.19
C VAL A 387 -0.44 7.96 32.69
N VAL A 388 0.08 9.02 32.08
CA VAL A 388 1.44 9.53 32.33
C VAL A 388 1.47 10.40 33.59
N GLY A 389 0.42 11.21 33.81
CA GLY A 389 0.36 12.22 34.86
C GLY A 389 1.39 13.33 34.60
N ASN A 390 2.11 13.73 35.64
CA ASN A 390 3.16 14.77 35.58
C ASN A 390 4.56 14.20 35.28
N ARG A 391 4.67 12.94 34.88
CA ARG A 391 5.96 12.26 34.60
C ARG A 391 6.34 12.40 33.14
N SER A 392 7.56 11.98 32.80
CA SER A 392 7.88 11.74 31.40
C SER A 392 7.22 10.45 30.92
N ILE A 393 6.70 10.43 29.69
CA ILE A 393 6.21 9.20 29.05
C ILE A 393 7.30 8.12 29.00
N ARG A 394 8.58 8.52 28.98
CA ARG A 394 9.76 7.65 28.98
C ARG A 394 9.93 6.87 30.29
N GLU A 395 9.33 7.33 31.39
CA GLU A 395 9.42 6.69 32.71
C GLU A 395 8.27 5.72 32.99
N VAL A 396 7.22 5.75 32.16
CA VAL A 396 6.01 4.95 32.37
C VAL A 396 6.19 3.55 31.78
N ASP A 397 5.57 2.56 32.43
CA ASP A 397 5.55 1.21 31.88
C ASP A 397 4.86 1.22 30.51
N LEU A 398 5.58 0.68 29.53
CA LEU A 398 5.16 0.58 28.14
C LEU A 398 3.74 0.01 28.00
N GLN A 399 3.37 -1.02 28.78
CA GLN A 399 2.03 -1.62 28.65
C GLN A 399 0.92 -0.62 28.96
N SER A 400 1.14 0.32 29.88
CA SER A 400 0.13 1.33 30.23
C SER A 400 -0.25 2.19 29.01
N ILE A 401 0.73 2.57 28.20
CA ILE A 401 0.50 3.34 26.96
C ILE A 401 -0.19 2.46 25.92
N LEU A 402 0.19 1.18 25.82
CA LEU A 402 -0.41 0.25 24.87
C LEU A 402 -1.87 -0.06 25.15
N GLN A 403 -2.39 0.22 26.36
CA GLN A 403 -3.80 0.00 26.72
C GLN A 403 -4.70 1.21 26.48
N ILE A 404 -4.16 2.35 26.05
CA ILE A 404 -4.93 3.56 25.76
C ILE A 404 -5.93 3.26 24.62
N PRO A 405 -7.26 3.31 24.87
CA PRO A 405 -8.27 2.92 23.90
C PRO A 405 -8.20 3.69 22.58
N LEU A 406 -8.03 5.02 22.63
CA LEU A 406 -8.01 5.83 21.41
C LEU A 406 -6.77 5.54 20.56
N LEU A 407 -5.59 5.37 21.17
CA LEU A 407 -4.38 4.98 20.44
C LEU A 407 -4.54 3.60 19.79
N GLN A 408 -5.13 2.63 20.50
CA GLN A 408 -5.47 1.31 19.95
C GLN A 408 -6.39 1.42 18.73
N SER A 409 -7.41 2.27 18.81
CA SER A 409 -8.35 2.50 17.71
C SER A 409 -7.69 3.19 16.51
N VAL A 410 -6.86 4.21 16.72
CA VAL A 410 -6.06 4.85 15.66
C VAL A 410 -5.15 3.85 14.97
N TYR A 411 -4.46 3.00 15.73
CA TYR A 411 -3.64 1.91 15.20
C TYR A 411 -4.47 0.94 14.34
N ALA A 412 -5.60 0.47 14.85
CA ALA A 412 -6.43 -0.51 14.17
C ALA A 412 -7.08 0.07 12.89
N GLU A 413 -7.52 1.33 12.94
CA GLU A 413 -8.09 2.06 11.79
C GLU A 413 -7.03 2.37 10.74
N THR A 414 -5.81 2.72 11.16
CA THR A 414 -4.67 2.90 10.24
C THR A 414 -4.40 1.61 9.49
N LEU A 415 -4.30 0.48 10.19
CA LEU A 415 -4.10 -0.81 9.53
C LEU A 415 -5.27 -1.20 8.64
N ARG A 416 -6.52 -0.97 9.08
CA ARG A 416 -7.71 -1.25 8.25
C ARG A 416 -7.66 -0.48 6.92
N LEU A 417 -7.28 0.80 6.95
CA LEU A 417 -7.23 1.61 5.74
C LEU A 417 -6.03 1.31 4.85
N TYR A 418 -4.84 1.13 5.41
CA TYR A 418 -3.63 1.15 4.59
C TYR A 418 -3.02 -0.23 4.33
N ASN A 419 -3.44 -1.26 5.05
CA ASN A 419 -2.90 -2.61 4.88
C ASN A 419 -3.50 -3.33 3.66
N LYS A 420 -2.64 -3.70 2.70
CA LYS A 420 -3.02 -4.40 1.47
C LYS A 420 -2.25 -5.71 1.30
N ILE A 421 -2.36 -6.61 2.29
CA ILE A 421 -1.64 -7.89 2.23
C ILE A 421 -2.42 -8.93 1.43
N TYR A 422 -1.67 -9.69 0.65
CA TYR A 422 -2.14 -10.92 0.01
C TYR A 422 -1.73 -12.10 0.88
N ILE A 423 -2.70 -12.86 1.37
CA ILE A 423 -2.43 -14.04 2.21
C ILE A 423 -2.59 -15.26 1.34
N MET A 424 -1.54 -16.08 1.32
CA MET A 424 -1.48 -17.28 0.50
C MET A 424 -1.55 -18.50 1.40
N VAL A 425 -2.40 -19.45 1.02
CA VAL A 425 -2.55 -20.73 1.71
C VAL A 425 -2.47 -21.86 0.69
N SER A 426 -1.97 -23.00 1.10
CA SER A 426 -1.95 -24.22 0.28
C SER A 426 -2.04 -25.43 1.19
N SER A 427 -2.44 -26.56 0.62
CA SER A 427 -2.27 -27.85 1.29
C SER A 427 -1.55 -28.79 0.33
N PRO A 428 -0.28 -29.14 0.59
CA PRO A 428 0.48 -30.01 -0.33
C PRO A 428 -0.07 -31.45 -0.35
N HIS A 429 -0.69 -31.90 0.75
CA HIS A 429 -0.95 -33.31 0.99
C HIS A 429 -2.40 -33.73 0.74
N THR A 430 -3.36 -32.83 0.92
CA THR A 430 -4.80 -33.19 0.97
C THR A 430 -5.68 -32.08 0.44
N ASP A 431 -6.87 -32.43 -0.04
CA ASP A 431 -7.94 -31.46 -0.25
C ASP A 431 -8.41 -30.91 1.11
N VAL A 432 -8.76 -29.62 1.16
CA VAL A 432 -9.19 -28.96 2.39
C VAL A 432 -10.63 -28.47 2.24
N PRO A 433 -11.59 -29.01 3.00
CA PRO A 433 -12.95 -28.47 3.03
C PRO A 433 -12.96 -27.12 3.78
N LEU A 434 -13.61 -26.12 3.19
CA LEU A 434 -13.68 -24.75 3.69
C LEU A 434 -15.14 -24.26 3.80
N GLY A 435 -16.07 -25.18 4.06
CA GLY A 435 -17.52 -24.95 4.03
C GLY A 435 -18.10 -25.44 2.71
N ARG A 436 -18.88 -24.58 2.01
CA ARG A 436 -19.41 -24.91 0.68
C ARG A 436 -18.30 -25.12 -0.37
N TRP A 437 -17.10 -24.62 -0.12
CA TRP A 437 -15.94 -24.73 -1.01
C TRP A 437 -14.93 -25.75 -0.49
N ARG A 438 -14.08 -26.25 -1.38
CA ARG A 438 -12.84 -26.94 -1.04
C ARG A 438 -11.64 -26.33 -1.78
N LEU A 439 -10.50 -26.26 -1.11
CA LEU A 439 -9.21 -26.03 -1.75
C LEU A 439 -8.61 -27.37 -2.15
N PRO A 440 -8.39 -27.66 -3.44
CA PRO A 440 -7.78 -28.92 -3.86
C PRO A 440 -6.32 -29.04 -3.39
N ARG A 441 -5.86 -30.27 -3.22
CA ARG A 441 -4.46 -30.56 -2.89
C ARG A 441 -3.50 -29.90 -3.89
N ASN A 442 -2.35 -29.49 -3.39
CA ASN A 442 -1.27 -28.85 -4.13
C ASN A 442 -1.72 -27.59 -4.91
N SER A 443 -2.78 -26.93 -4.46
CA SER A 443 -3.28 -25.68 -5.04
C SER A 443 -3.01 -24.48 -4.14
N ILE A 444 -3.01 -23.28 -4.74
CA ILE A 444 -2.78 -22.02 -4.03
C ILE A 444 -4.13 -21.31 -3.83
N GLY A 445 -4.50 -21.12 -2.57
CA GLY A 445 -5.53 -20.20 -2.13
C GLY A 445 -4.94 -18.81 -1.87
N LEU A 446 -5.69 -17.76 -2.21
CA LEU A 446 -5.31 -16.37 -2.07
C LEU A 446 -6.46 -15.57 -1.45
N LEU A 447 -6.13 -14.72 -0.48
CA LEU A 447 -7.04 -13.75 0.15
C LEU A 447 -6.44 -12.36 0.05
N ASN A 448 -7.28 -11.33 0.04
CA ASN A 448 -6.85 -9.94 0.08
C ASN A 448 -7.46 -9.22 1.29
N SER A 449 -6.60 -8.63 2.14
CA SER A 449 -7.03 -7.90 3.34
C SER A 449 -7.77 -6.61 3.01
N SER A 450 -7.30 -5.83 2.04
CA SER A 450 -7.85 -4.52 1.64
C SER A 450 -9.34 -4.62 1.31
N ILE A 451 -9.75 -5.69 0.63
CA ILE A 451 -11.14 -5.89 0.23
C ILE A 451 -12.04 -6.11 1.46
N SER A 452 -11.66 -7.02 2.37
CA SER A 452 -12.40 -7.23 3.62
C SER A 452 -12.36 -6.01 4.54
N HIS A 453 -11.25 -5.28 4.56
CA HIS A 453 -11.08 -4.09 5.40
C HIS A 453 -11.92 -2.90 4.89
N ARG A 454 -12.39 -2.96 3.65
CA ARG A 454 -13.21 -1.94 2.98
C ARG A 454 -14.63 -2.39 2.67
N ASP A 455 -15.09 -3.47 3.29
CA ASP A 455 -16.43 -4.00 3.09
C ASP A 455 -17.49 -3.10 3.75
N PRO A 456 -18.29 -2.34 2.98
CA PRO A 456 -19.28 -1.41 3.54
C PRO A 456 -20.42 -2.14 4.28
N ASP A 457 -20.63 -3.43 4.03
CA ASP A 457 -21.68 -4.19 4.69
C ASP A 457 -21.25 -4.54 6.13
N VAL A 458 -19.95 -4.80 6.33
CA VAL A 458 -19.40 -5.21 7.63
C VAL A 458 -19.03 -4.04 8.51
N TRP A 459 -18.35 -3.05 7.96
CA TRP A 459 -17.77 -1.95 8.74
C TRP A 459 -18.81 -0.90 9.08
N ASN A 460 -18.85 -0.48 10.35
CA ASN A 460 -19.76 0.56 10.80
C ASN A 460 -19.42 1.89 10.13
N THR A 461 -20.37 2.47 9.40
CA THR A 461 -20.24 3.77 8.74
C THR A 461 -21.04 4.88 9.40
N ARG A 462 -21.74 4.60 10.51
CA ARG A 462 -22.71 5.51 11.16
C ARG A 462 -23.67 6.12 10.13
N ASP A 463 -24.43 5.25 9.47
CA ASP A 463 -25.39 5.63 8.42
C ASP A 463 -24.75 6.47 7.30
N GLY A 464 -23.52 6.13 6.92
CA GLY A 464 -22.75 6.80 5.86
C GLY A 464 -22.00 8.07 6.29
N ARG A 465 -22.13 8.53 7.54
CA ARG A 465 -21.38 9.70 8.04
C ARG A 465 -19.86 9.50 7.99
N TYR A 466 -19.39 8.27 8.22
CA TYR A 466 -17.98 7.90 8.14
C TYR A 466 -17.79 6.80 7.09
N PRO A 467 -17.55 7.17 5.81
CA PRO A 467 -17.33 6.22 4.74
C PRO A 467 -16.27 5.18 5.09
N VAL A 468 -16.39 3.98 4.54
CA VAL A 468 -15.44 2.88 4.80
C VAL A 468 -14.04 3.22 4.29
N ASP A 469 -13.91 4.09 3.28
CA ASP A 469 -12.62 4.55 2.76
C ASP A 469 -12.07 5.81 3.47
N ALA A 470 -12.78 6.32 4.48
CA ALA A 470 -12.34 7.46 5.29
C ALA A 470 -11.79 7.00 6.64
N PHE A 471 -10.82 7.75 7.17
CA PHE A 471 -10.29 7.54 8.52
C PHE A 471 -11.29 8.02 9.57
N TRP A 472 -11.63 7.14 10.50
CA TRP A 472 -12.43 7.47 11.67
C TRP A 472 -11.77 6.90 12.93
N ALA A 473 -11.20 7.80 13.74
CA ALA A 473 -10.44 7.44 14.93
C ALA A 473 -11.23 6.60 15.94
N ASP A 474 -12.55 6.73 16.00
CA ASP A 474 -13.39 6.06 17.01
C ASP A 474 -13.99 4.76 16.49
N ARG A 475 -13.65 4.31 15.27
CA ARG A 475 -14.29 3.14 14.65
C ARG A 475 -14.18 1.90 15.51
N PHE A 476 -13.07 1.69 16.21
CA PHE A 476 -12.85 0.53 17.07
C PHE A 476 -13.20 0.79 18.54
N LEU A 477 -13.80 1.94 18.86
CA LEU A 477 -14.29 2.24 20.19
C LEU A 477 -15.75 1.81 20.33
N VAL A 478 -16.01 0.99 21.35
CA VAL A 478 -17.35 0.64 21.81
C VAL A 478 -17.66 1.54 23.00
N ASP A 479 -18.70 2.34 22.85
CA ASP A 479 -19.27 3.16 23.91
C ASP A 479 -20.49 2.41 24.50
N PRO A 480 -20.43 2.00 25.78
CA PRO A 480 -21.54 1.34 26.47
C PRO A 480 -22.87 2.13 26.44
N GLN A 481 -22.80 3.46 26.31
CA GLN A 481 -23.97 4.34 26.30
C GLN A 481 -24.54 4.53 24.88
N ASP A 482 -23.80 4.12 23.86
CA ASP A 482 -24.19 4.24 22.45
C ASP A 482 -24.20 2.86 21.79
N PRO A 483 -25.38 2.21 21.70
CA PRO A 483 -25.53 0.93 21.03
C PRO A 483 -25.15 0.97 19.55
N ALA A 484 -25.02 2.13 18.89
CA ALA A 484 -24.58 2.21 17.50
C ALA A 484 -23.04 2.32 17.36
N SER A 485 -22.30 2.34 18.47
CA SER A 485 -20.84 2.38 18.49
C SER A 485 -20.18 1.03 18.15
N GLY A 486 -18.85 1.05 17.99
CA GLY A 486 -18.05 -0.12 17.65
C GLY A 486 -17.83 -0.33 16.16
N PRO A 487 -16.95 -1.28 15.79
CA PRO A 487 -16.41 -1.38 14.44
C PRO A 487 -17.34 -2.06 13.43
N ILE A 488 -18.29 -2.86 13.91
CA ILE A 488 -19.20 -3.64 13.08
C ILE A 488 -20.51 -2.89 12.92
N ASN A 489 -21.07 -2.90 11.70
CA ASN A 489 -22.40 -2.41 11.42
C ASN A 489 -23.42 -3.01 12.43
N PRO A 490 -24.19 -2.19 13.17
CA PRO A 490 -25.12 -2.65 14.20
C PRO A 490 -26.05 -3.77 13.74
N ALA A 491 -26.58 -3.69 12.51
CA ALA A 491 -27.47 -4.71 11.94
C ALA A 491 -26.79 -6.09 11.82
N ILE A 492 -25.51 -6.11 11.47
CA ILE A 492 -24.72 -7.35 11.40
C ILE A 492 -24.36 -7.85 12.79
N ARG A 493 -24.05 -6.96 13.74
CA ARG A 493 -23.69 -7.35 15.10
C ARG A 493 -24.86 -8.03 15.82
N GLU A 494 -26.08 -7.51 15.66
CA GLU A 494 -27.29 -8.13 16.21
C GLU A 494 -27.49 -9.55 15.69
N ALA A 495 -27.36 -9.76 14.37
CA ALA A 495 -27.42 -11.10 13.76
C ALA A 495 -26.34 -12.06 14.30
N GLN A 496 -25.13 -11.57 14.59
CA GLN A 496 -24.06 -12.37 15.19
C GLN A 496 -24.34 -12.71 16.66
N ASN A 497 -24.88 -11.77 17.44
CA ASN A 497 -25.20 -11.94 18.85
C ASN A 497 -26.39 -12.90 19.06
N HIS A 498 -27.38 -12.89 18.17
CA HIS A 498 -28.47 -13.89 18.19
C HIS A 498 -27.96 -15.33 18.07
N ASN A 499 -26.86 -15.55 17.35
CA ASN A 499 -26.20 -16.86 17.22
C ASN A 499 -25.18 -17.16 18.36
N ARG A 500 -24.72 -16.15 19.10
CA ARG A 500 -23.82 -16.27 20.25
C ARG A 500 -24.59 -16.03 21.57
N ARG A 501 -25.51 -16.93 21.94
CA ARG A 501 -25.96 -17.05 23.34
C ARG A 501 -24.87 -17.67 24.21
N ARG A 502 -23.74 -16.98 24.39
CA ARG A 502 -22.78 -17.13 25.50
C ARG A 502 -21.55 -16.23 25.24
N ARG A 503 -21.28 -15.38 26.23
CA ARG A 503 -20.13 -14.46 26.44
C ARG A 503 -20.37 -12.99 26.03
N SER A 504 -20.83 -12.19 26.99
CA SER A 504 -19.93 -11.30 27.74
C SER A 504 -20.59 -10.93 29.08
N ALA A 505 -20.08 -11.49 30.18
CA ALA A 505 -20.38 -10.99 31.52
C ALA A 505 -19.45 -9.81 31.88
N ASP A 506 -18.38 -9.61 31.10
CA ASP A 506 -17.32 -8.65 31.38
C ASP A 506 -17.52 -7.27 30.69
N ALA A 507 -18.47 -7.16 29.75
CA ALA A 507 -18.79 -5.88 29.10
C ALA A 507 -19.74 -5.00 29.92
N ALA A 508 -20.38 -5.57 30.95
CA ALA A 508 -21.36 -4.87 31.80
C ALA A 508 -20.72 -4.02 32.90
N THR A 509 -19.39 -3.96 32.97
CA THR A 509 -18.64 -3.26 34.03
C THR A 509 -17.90 -2.01 33.57
N GLU A 510 -17.88 -1.69 32.28
CA GLU A 510 -17.15 -0.51 31.78
C GLU A 510 -18.10 0.70 31.63
N GLU A 511 -17.78 1.82 32.30
CA GLU A 511 -18.55 3.07 32.24
C GLU A 511 -18.08 4.01 31.11
N ARG A 512 -16.89 3.76 30.53
CA ARG A 512 -16.23 4.61 29.52
C ARG A 512 -16.07 3.86 28.19
N PRO A 513 -15.92 4.58 27.05
CA PRO A 513 -15.61 3.95 25.78
C PRO A 513 -14.32 3.14 25.81
N PHE A 514 -14.34 1.97 25.18
CA PHE A 514 -13.22 1.02 25.20
C PHE A 514 -12.93 0.45 23.82
N PHE A 515 -11.69 -0.01 23.62
CA PHE A 515 -11.26 -0.61 22.37
C PHE A 515 -11.75 -2.05 22.25
N SER A 516 -12.40 -2.41 21.15
CA SER A 516 -12.83 -3.79 20.89
C SER A 516 -12.55 -4.25 19.46
N MET A 517 -12.19 -5.53 19.36
CA MET A 517 -12.00 -6.26 18.10
C MET A 517 -13.04 -7.36 17.91
N ASP A 518 -14.05 -7.42 18.78
CA ASP A 518 -15.02 -8.52 18.81
C ASP A 518 -15.86 -8.57 17.53
N GLY A 519 -16.04 -9.78 17.00
CA GLY A 519 -16.83 -10.03 15.78
C GLY A 519 -16.11 -9.73 14.46
N LEU A 520 -14.89 -9.19 14.52
CA LEU A 520 -14.09 -8.86 13.33
C LEU A 520 -13.34 -10.07 12.76
N GLU A 521 -13.62 -11.29 13.23
CA GLU A 521 -13.00 -12.49 12.67
C GLU A 521 -13.32 -12.57 11.17
N ALA A 522 -12.28 -12.77 10.35
CA ALA A 522 -12.35 -12.75 8.88
C ALA A 522 -12.74 -11.40 8.24
N SER A 523 -12.71 -10.30 9.00
CA SER A 523 -13.03 -8.95 8.48
C SER A 523 -11.89 -7.96 8.75
N TRP A 524 -11.17 -8.13 9.85
CA TRP A 524 -9.92 -7.44 10.14
C TRP A 524 -8.79 -8.46 10.38
N PHE A 525 -7.79 -8.44 9.50
CA PHE A 525 -6.67 -9.40 9.52
C PHE A 525 -5.39 -8.83 8.89
N PRO A 526 -4.92 -7.64 9.32
CA PRO A 526 -3.74 -6.99 8.72
C PRO A 526 -2.42 -7.74 8.95
N TYR A 527 -2.42 -8.73 9.84
CA TYR A 527 -1.30 -9.64 10.11
C TYR A 527 -1.50 -11.03 9.53
N GLY A 528 -2.54 -11.24 8.74
CA GLY A 528 -3.01 -12.58 8.37
C GLY A 528 -3.80 -13.24 9.50
N GLY A 529 -3.92 -14.57 9.42
CA GLY A 529 -4.67 -15.36 10.38
C GLY A 529 -4.23 -16.82 10.39
N GLY A 530 -4.72 -17.56 11.38
CA GLY A 530 -4.36 -18.97 11.58
C GLY A 530 -2.87 -19.16 11.84
N PHE A 531 -2.30 -20.20 11.24
CA PHE A 531 -0.88 -20.53 11.39
C PHE A 531 0.06 -19.51 10.73
N SER A 532 -0.33 -18.92 9.60
CA SER A 532 0.49 -17.96 8.85
C SER A 532 0.40 -16.53 9.38
N ILE A 533 -0.10 -16.33 10.61
CA ILE A 533 -0.18 -15.00 11.23
C ILE A 533 1.23 -14.45 11.50
N CYS A 534 1.42 -13.16 11.25
CA CYS A 534 2.71 -12.50 11.45
C CYS A 534 3.24 -12.70 12.88
N PRO A 535 4.46 -13.26 13.05
CA PRO A 535 5.05 -13.43 14.37
C PRO A 535 5.42 -12.08 15.02
N GLY A 536 5.81 -11.08 14.22
CA GLY A 536 6.17 -9.74 14.69
C GLY A 536 5.01 -8.82 15.04
N ARG A 537 3.75 -9.28 14.99
CA ARG A 537 2.55 -8.42 15.19
C ARG A 537 2.55 -7.65 16.51
N HIS A 538 3.02 -8.28 17.58
CA HIS A 538 3.07 -7.65 18.92
C HIS A 538 4.16 -6.58 18.98
N MET A 539 5.31 -6.85 18.37
CA MET A 539 6.38 -5.85 18.23
C MET A 539 5.91 -4.66 17.39
N ALA A 540 5.34 -4.92 16.21
CA ALA A 540 4.82 -3.87 15.33
C ALA A 540 3.76 -3.00 16.02
N LYS A 541 2.79 -3.63 16.70
CA LYS A 541 1.77 -2.93 17.48
C LYS A 541 2.39 -2.03 18.54
N THR A 542 3.33 -2.56 19.32
CA THR A 542 4.04 -1.79 20.35
C THR A 542 4.77 -0.59 19.74
N SER A 543 5.54 -0.82 18.67
CA SER A 543 6.31 0.23 18.01
C SER A 543 5.43 1.34 17.46
N ILE A 544 4.31 1.01 16.82
CA ILE A 544 3.37 2.02 16.29
C ILE A 544 2.77 2.85 17.43
N LEU A 545 2.21 2.19 18.44
CA LEU A 545 1.51 2.85 19.54
C LEU A 545 2.46 3.70 20.38
N TYR A 546 3.62 3.15 20.74
CA TYR A 546 4.59 3.85 21.57
C TYR A 546 5.18 5.06 20.85
N THR A 547 5.58 4.93 19.57
CA THR A 547 6.10 6.06 18.81
C THR A 547 5.04 7.16 18.64
N CYS A 548 3.78 6.82 18.34
CA CYS A 548 2.72 7.82 18.24
C CYS A 548 2.45 8.51 19.58
N GLY A 549 2.43 7.76 20.68
CA GLY A 549 2.27 8.31 22.02
C GLY A 549 3.42 9.23 22.43
N LEU A 550 4.66 8.82 22.18
CA LEU A 550 5.87 9.60 22.44
C LEU A 550 5.83 10.93 21.68
N LEU A 551 5.61 10.88 20.36
CA LEU A 551 5.54 12.09 19.54
C LEU A 551 4.40 13.01 19.98
N ALA A 552 3.20 12.48 20.22
CA ALA A 552 2.06 13.28 20.62
C ALA A 552 2.24 13.92 22.01
N HIS A 553 2.98 13.26 22.91
CA HIS A 553 3.28 13.78 24.24
C HIS A 553 4.37 14.86 24.21
N GLU A 554 5.39 14.73 23.37
CA GLU A 554 6.59 15.58 23.43
C GLU A 554 6.62 16.72 22.39
N PHE A 555 5.89 16.62 21.28
CA PHE A 555 6.01 17.58 20.16
C PHE A 555 4.66 18.09 19.66
N ASP A 556 4.65 19.34 19.18
CA ASP A 556 3.65 19.89 18.28
C ASP A 556 4.16 19.81 16.82
N ILE A 557 3.31 19.39 15.88
CA ILE A 557 3.68 19.23 14.45
C ILE A 557 2.58 19.80 13.57
N GLU A 558 2.95 20.74 12.68
CA GLU A 558 2.05 21.35 11.69
C GLU A 558 2.52 21.10 10.24
N PHE A 559 1.56 20.97 9.30
CA PHE A 559 1.84 20.73 7.87
C PHE A 559 1.59 21.99 7.01
N LEU A 560 2.61 22.48 6.26
CA LEU A 560 2.56 23.69 5.42
C LEU A 560 2.04 23.41 3.97
N THR A 561 1.34 24.36 3.29
CA THR A 561 0.68 24.15 1.96
C THR A 561 0.97 25.25 0.90
N GLU A 562 1.53 24.93 -0.29
CA GLU A 562 2.13 25.91 -1.25
C GLU A 562 1.42 26.12 -2.64
N SER A 563 0.23 25.59 -2.94
CA SER A 563 -0.18 25.33 -4.35
C SER A 563 -1.04 26.36 -5.12
N LEU A 564 -1.53 27.44 -4.52
CA LEU A 564 -2.69 28.17 -5.08
C LEU A 564 -2.36 29.37 -6.00
N GLU A 565 -1.27 30.11 -5.78
CA GLU A 565 -0.92 31.32 -6.56
C GLU A 565 -0.52 31.05 -8.01
N THR A 566 0.21 29.96 -8.28
CA THR A 566 0.65 29.59 -9.63
C THR A 566 -0.53 29.45 -10.60
N MET A 567 -1.68 28.99 -10.09
CA MET A 567 -2.90 28.86 -10.89
C MET A 567 -3.62 30.19 -11.14
N ARG A 568 -3.42 31.23 -10.33
CA ARG A 568 -4.03 32.55 -10.56
C ARG A 568 -3.37 33.24 -11.74
N VAL A 569 -2.04 33.27 -11.77
CA VAL A 569 -1.26 34.04 -12.77
C VAL A 569 -1.30 33.40 -14.16
N HIS A 570 -1.26 32.06 -14.24
CA HIS A 570 -0.94 31.37 -15.51
C HIS A 570 -2.11 30.60 -16.16
N LYS A 571 -3.29 30.59 -15.55
CA LYS A 571 -4.46 29.90 -16.10
C LYS A 571 -5.12 30.72 -17.21
N SER A 572 -5.42 30.09 -18.34
CA SER A 572 -6.02 30.75 -19.52
C SER A 572 -7.31 30.12 -20.01
N ASN A 573 -7.87 29.16 -19.28
CA ASN A 573 -9.03 28.41 -19.74
C ASN A 573 -10.32 29.26 -19.77
N THR A 574 -11.20 28.91 -20.70
CA THR A 574 -12.55 29.49 -20.79
C THR A 574 -13.58 28.42 -20.45
N ALA A 575 -14.33 28.63 -19.37
CA ALA A 575 -15.42 27.74 -19.03
C ALA A 575 -16.63 28.04 -19.93
N SER A 576 -17.10 27.03 -20.65
CA SER A 576 -18.31 27.11 -21.48
C SER A 576 -19.50 26.41 -20.83
N ARG A 577 -20.70 26.95 -21.00
CA ARG A 577 -21.98 26.36 -20.57
C ARG A 577 -23.03 26.57 -21.65
N ILE A 578 -23.92 25.59 -21.83
CA ILE A 578 -25.11 25.75 -22.67
C ILE A 578 -26.29 26.07 -21.78
N VAL A 579 -27.04 27.10 -22.16
CA VAL A 579 -28.24 27.55 -21.44
C VAL A 579 -29.39 26.61 -21.78
N MET A 580 -29.79 25.76 -20.83
CA MET A 580 -30.81 24.73 -21.07
C MET A 580 -32.24 25.29 -21.12
N GLU A 581 -32.46 26.46 -20.53
CA GLU A 581 -33.73 27.18 -20.50
C GLU A 581 -33.49 28.69 -20.36
N ASN A 582 -34.46 29.52 -20.74
CA ASN A 582 -34.32 30.97 -20.61
C ASN A 582 -34.06 31.33 -19.14
N HIS A 583 -32.95 32.00 -18.86
CA HIS A 583 -32.50 32.27 -17.50
C HIS A 583 -32.07 33.72 -17.35
N ARG A 584 -32.58 34.42 -16.32
CA ARG A 584 -32.29 35.84 -16.12
C ARG A 584 -31.19 35.99 -15.07
N LEU A 585 -30.04 36.53 -15.48
CA LEU A 585 -28.94 36.87 -14.58
C LEU A 585 -29.09 38.32 -14.12
N GLY A 586 -29.43 38.48 -12.84
CA GLY A 586 -29.72 39.79 -12.25
C GLY A 586 -30.90 40.50 -12.91
N ARG A 587 -30.93 41.83 -12.81
CA ARG A 587 -32.07 42.63 -13.30
C ARG A 587 -32.00 43.00 -14.79
N LYS A 588 -30.86 42.80 -15.45
CA LYS A 588 -30.59 43.37 -16.78
C LYS A 588 -30.27 42.37 -17.88
N ILE A 589 -29.79 41.16 -17.56
CA ILE A 589 -29.31 40.20 -18.57
C ILE A 589 -30.24 38.99 -18.63
N LEU A 590 -30.84 38.75 -19.79
CA LEU A 590 -31.60 37.54 -20.09
C LEU A 590 -30.77 36.63 -20.98
N LEU A 591 -30.43 35.45 -20.49
CA LEU A 591 -29.81 34.38 -21.26
C LEU A 591 -30.90 33.53 -21.90
N LYS A 592 -30.84 33.35 -23.21
CA LYS A 592 -31.83 32.55 -23.95
C LYS A 592 -31.43 31.08 -23.99
N LYS A 593 -32.43 30.20 -23.98
CA LYS A 593 -32.26 28.77 -24.20
C LYS A 593 -31.48 28.51 -25.49
N GLY A 594 -30.51 27.62 -25.43
CA GLY A 594 -29.61 27.26 -26.52
C GLY A 594 -28.40 28.18 -26.67
N SER A 595 -28.33 29.30 -25.95
CA SER A 595 -27.13 30.16 -25.97
C SER A 595 -25.96 29.49 -25.24
N THR A 596 -24.74 29.76 -25.71
CA THR A 596 -23.50 29.36 -25.04
C THR A 596 -22.95 30.52 -24.23
N ILE A 597 -22.72 30.30 -22.94
CA ILE A 597 -22.01 31.23 -22.06
C ILE A 597 -20.54 30.86 -22.06
N LEU A 598 -19.66 31.84 -22.24
CA LEU A 598 -18.22 31.71 -22.09
C LEU A 598 -17.74 32.57 -20.92
N MET A 599 -16.97 31.97 -20.02
CA MET A 599 -16.41 32.63 -18.84
C MET A 599 -14.90 32.41 -18.80
N PRO A 600 -14.10 33.33 -19.37
CA PRO A 600 -12.65 33.25 -19.35
C PRO A 600 -12.11 33.47 -17.94
N ALA A 601 -11.39 32.49 -17.37
CA ALA A 601 -10.86 32.58 -16.01
C ALA A 601 -9.83 33.71 -15.86
N HIS A 602 -9.02 33.93 -16.89
CA HIS A 602 -7.96 34.94 -16.88
C HIS A 602 -8.48 36.34 -16.56
N ILE A 603 -9.63 36.74 -17.13
CA ILE A 603 -10.22 38.08 -16.91
C ILE A 603 -10.57 38.30 -15.44
N GLN A 604 -11.02 37.25 -14.73
CA GLN A 604 -11.32 37.31 -13.30
C GLN A 604 -10.06 37.30 -12.43
N HIS A 605 -9.03 36.59 -12.86
CA HIS A 605 -7.74 36.47 -12.16
C HIS A 605 -6.86 37.72 -12.27
N THR A 606 -7.20 38.62 -13.20
CA THR A 606 -6.51 39.91 -13.42
C THR A 606 -7.39 41.12 -13.10
N ASP A 607 -8.49 40.94 -12.36
CA ASP A 607 -9.34 42.04 -11.93
C ASP A 607 -8.64 42.89 -10.86
N ARG A 608 -8.29 44.14 -11.19
CA ARG A 608 -7.56 45.05 -10.29
C ARG A 608 -8.36 45.42 -9.04
N GLU A 609 -9.69 45.48 -9.13
CA GLU A 609 -10.52 45.80 -7.96
C GLU A 609 -10.48 44.67 -6.91
N VAL A 610 -10.22 43.43 -7.34
CA VAL A 610 -10.12 42.26 -6.46
C VAL A 610 -8.68 42.01 -6.02
N TRP A 611 -7.72 42.10 -6.96
CA TRP A 611 -6.35 41.63 -6.76
C TRP A 611 -5.32 42.76 -6.55
N GLY A 612 -5.73 44.03 -6.63
CA GLY A 612 -4.85 45.20 -6.43
C GLY A 612 -4.03 45.57 -7.67
N ASP A 613 -3.06 46.46 -7.52
CA ASP A 613 -2.34 47.07 -8.66
C ASP A 613 -1.27 46.17 -9.30
N TYR A 614 -0.88 45.07 -8.64
CA TYR A 614 0.21 44.17 -9.07
C TYR A 614 -0.30 42.84 -9.64
N ILE A 615 -1.40 42.87 -10.40
CA ILE A 615 -2.10 41.69 -10.94
C ILE A 615 -1.25 40.76 -11.83
N ASP A 616 -0.28 41.33 -12.55
CA ASP A 616 0.55 40.62 -13.54
C ASP A 616 1.86 40.06 -12.94
N ILE A 617 2.02 40.17 -11.62
CA ILE A 617 3.21 39.74 -10.88
C ILE A 617 2.81 38.59 -9.94
N PHE A 618 3.68 37.57 -9.86
CA PHE A 618 3.49 36.41 -8.99
C PHE A 618 3.85 36.77 -7.53
N HIS A 619 2.94 36.49 -6.59
CA HIS A 619 3.12 36.75 -5.17
C HIS A 619 2.77 35.52 -4.34
N HIS A 620 3.79 34.83 -3.80
CA HIS A 620 3.58 33.59 -3.05
C HIS A 620 2.70 33.76 -1.79
N TRP A 621 2.59 34.98 -1.25
CA TRP A 621 1.82 35.28 -0.05
C TRP A 621 0.35 35.70 -0.29
N CYS A 622 -0.10 35.92 -1.52
CA CYS A 622 -1.43 36.53 -1.76
C CYS A 622 -2.64 35.66 -1.39
N PHE A 623 -2.42 34.35 -1.14
CA PHE A 623 -3.43 33.42 -0.60
C PHE A 623 -3.22 33.09 0.89
N LEU A 624 -2.16 33.62 1.50
CA LEU A 624 -1.96 33.51 2.95
C LEU A 624 -2.95 34.44 3.67
N ARG A 625 -3.42 34.03 4.85
CA ARG A 625 -4.23 34.93 5.67
C ARG A 625 -3.34 36.03 6.22
N ASP A 626 -3.64 37.28 5.90
CA ASP A 626 -3.09 38.41 6.62
C ASP A 626 -3.64 38.40 8.07
N SER A 627 -2.72 38.32 9.03
CA SER A 627 -3.02 38.24 10.47
C SER A 627 -3.68 39.51 11.01
N LYS A 628 -3.66 40.63 10.29
CA LYS A 628 -4.27 41.89 10.72
C LYS A 628 -5.66 42.19 10.15
N SER A 629 -5.99 41.71 8.95
CA SER A 629 -7.28 41.99 8.29
C SER A 629 -8.27 40.83 8.33
N GLY A 630 -7.81 39.58 8.53
CA GLY A 630 -8.68 38.40 8.65
C GLY A 630 -9.55 38.08 7.43
N GLN A 631 -9.41 38.82 6.33
CA GLN A 631 -10.28 38.74 5.17
C GLN A 631 -9.82 37.62 4.23
N ARG A 632 -10.71 36.67 3.93
CA ARG A 632 -10.44 35.63 2.93
C ARG A 632 -10.54 36.21 1.53
N VAL A 633 -9.65 35.77 0.63
CA VAL A 633 -9.77 36.02 -0.81
C VAL A 633 -11.15 35.56 -1.30
N ASN A 634 -11.85 36.41 -2.05
CA ASN A 634 -13.20 36.13 -2.55
C ASN A 634 -13.18 34.87 -3.43
N SER A 635 -13.90 33.83 -3.00
CA SER A 635 -13.91 32.51 -3.66
C SER A 635 -14.50 32.53 -5.07
N VAL A 636 -15.28 33.55 -5.42
CA VAL A 636 -15.81 33.75 -6.78
C VAL A 636 -14.76 34.35 -7.72
N ALA A 637 -13.82 35.13 -7.17
CA ALA A 637 -12.78 35.77 -7.96
C ALA A 637 -11.64 34.83 -8.34
N PHE A 638 -11.52 33.66 -7.69
CA PHE A 638 -10.50 32.66 -7.99
C PHE A 638 -11.07 31.33 -8.50
N CYS A 639 -10.96 31.09 -9.80
CA CYS A 639 -11.36 29.85 -10.46
C CYS A 639 -10.19 28.87 -10.77
N GLY A 640 -9.43 28.44 -9.74
CA GLY A 640 -8.26 27.55 -9.92
C GLY A 640 -8.55 26.18 -10.55
N PHE A 641 -9.65 25.52 -10.16
CA PHE A 641 -10.06 24.21 -10.69
C PHE A 641 -11.55 24.19 -11.08
N ARG A 642 -12.01 25.23 -11.79
CA ARG A 642 -13.44 25.60 -11.95
C ARG A 642 -14.05 26.08 -10.63
N GLY A 643 -15.37 26.31 -10.60
CA GLY A 643 -16.09 26.83 -9.44
C GLY A 643 -17.51 26.25 -9.29
N GLY A 644 -18.11 26.47 -8.12
CA GLY A 644 -19.46 26.01 -7.78
C GLY A 644 -19.62 24.49 -7.82
N THR A 645 -20.76 24.02 -8.32
CA THR A 645 -21.11 22.59 -8.43
C THR A 645 -20.32 21.82 -9.49
N THR A 646 -19.40 22.48 -10.21
CA THR A 646 -18.65 21.91 -11.33
C THR A 646 -17.14 21.93 -11.12
N LEU A 647 -16.70 21.90 -9.85
CA LEU A 647 -15.30 21.77 -9.48
C LEU A 647 -14.68 20.52 -10.11
N CYS A 648 -13.43 20.63 -10.57
CA CYS A 648 -12.71 19.49 -11.11
C CYS A 648 -12.59 18.39 -10.03
N PRO A 649 -13.05 17.16 -10.29
CA PRO A 649 -12.93 16.07 -9.33
C PRO A 649 -11.46 15.70 -9.08
N GLY A 650 -10.60 15.83 -10.09
CA GLY A 650 -9.16 15.59 -10.00
C GLY A 650 -8.34 16.72 -9.36
N ARG A 651 -8.97 17.79 -8.86
CA ARG A 651 -8.25 18.95 -8.33
C ARG A 651 -7.28 18.61 -7.20
N TYR A 652 -7.68 17.72 -6.29
CA TYR A 652 -6.83 17.33 -5.18
C TYR A 652 -5.64 16.50 -5.65
N PHE A 653 -5.87 15.56 -6.57
CA PHE A 653 -4.80 14.78 -7.21
C PHE A 653 -3.79 15.69 -7.90
N ALA A 654 -4.25 16.59 -8.77
CA ALA A 654 -3.38 17.51 -9.49
C ALA A 654 -2.62 18.45 -8.54
N THR A 655 -3.30 18.94 -7.49
CA THR A 655 -2.66 19.80 -6.48
C THR A 655 -1.55 19.06 -5.75
N THR A 656 -1.81 17.84 -5.30
CA THR A 656 -0.83 17.00 -4.62
C THR A 656 0.32 16.64 -5.55
N GLU A 657 0.06 16.28 -6.80
CA GLU A 657 1.07 15.96 -7.81
C GLU A 657 1.98 17.15 -8.11
N MET A 658 1.42 18.33 -8.33
CA MET A 658 2.19 19.56 -8.59
C MET A 658 3.08 19.93 -7.40
N LEU A 659 2.55 19.85 -6.18
CA LEU A 659 3.32 20.12 -4.96
C LEU A 659 4.42 19.09 -4.75
N MET A 660 4.10 17.80 -4.94
CA MET A 660 5.10 16.73 -4.83
C MET A 660 6.22 16.91 -5.85
N LEU A 661 5.90 17.26 -7.10
CA LEU A 661 6.90 17.48 -8.13
C LEU A 661 7.74 18.73 -7.84
N ALA A 662 7.10 19.86 -7.48
CA ALA A 662 7.80 21.08 -7.11
C ALA A 662 8.75 20.84 -5.92
N ALA A 663 8.27 20.19 -4.86
CA ALA A 663 9.09 19.82 -3.72
C ALA A 663 10.24 18.87 -4.11
N LEU A 664 9.99 17.88 -4.98
CA LEU A 664 11.04 16.96 -5.45
C LEU A 664 12.11 17.67 -6.27
N LEU A 665 11.73 18.64 -7.10
CA LEU A 665 12.68 19.40 -7.92
C LEU A 665 13.49 20.35 -7.04
N THR A 666 12.84 21.16 -6.18
CA THR A 666 13.51 22.11 -5.27
C THR A 666 14.45 21.41 -4.27
N LEU A 667 14.07 20.22 -3.77
CA LEU A 667 14.86 19.49 -2.78
C LEU A 667 16.00 18.65 -3.36
N ARG A 668 16.06 18.44 -4.69
CA ARG A 668 17.04 17.51 -5.29
C ARG A 668 17.91 18.13 -6.37
N LEU A 669 17.44 19.20 -7.00
CA LEU A 669 18.12 19.80 -8.13
C LEU A 669 18.43 21.26 -7.80
N ASP A 670 19.69 21.62 -7.92
CA ASP A 670 20.03 23.00 -8.17
C ASP A 670 19.77 23.24 -9.65
N SER A 671 19.12 24.34 -10.00
CA SER A 671 18.82 24.61 -11.40
C SER A 671 19.14 26.05 -11.72
N CYS A 672 19.87 26.23 -12.81
CA CYS A 672 20.16 27.55 -13.34
C CYS A 672 19.89 27.54 -14.86
N PRO A 673 19.45 28.67 -15.41
CA PRO A 673 19.20 28.77 -16.83
C PRO A 673 20.56 28.81 -17.53
N VAL A 674 20.70 28.06 -18.63
CA VAL A 674 21.97 28.00 -19.38
C VAL A 674 22.38 29.38 -19.89
N SER A 675 21.41 30.25 -20.17
CA SER A 675 21.58 31.66 -20.54
C SER A 675 22.16 32.54 -19.41
N GLY A 676 22.35 32.02 -18.21
CA GLY A 676 22.85 32.73 -17.03
C GLY A 676 21.82 33.62 -16.34
N ASN A 677 20.66 33.89 -16.97
CA ASN A 677 19.56 34.65 -16.39
C ASN A 677 18.22 33.95 -16.62
N TRP A 678 17.37 33.93 -15.60
CA TRP A 678 16.00 33.40 -15.71
C TRP A 678 15.16 34.43 -16.46
N VAL A 679 14.74 34.09 -17.67
CA VAL A 679 13.91 34.96 -18.51
C VAL A 679 12.47 34.51 -18.42
N ALA A 680 11.54 35.45 -18.18
CA ALA A 680 10.12 35.17 -18.19
C ALA A 680 9.69 34.63 -19.56
N LEU A 681 9.07 33.45 -19.58
CA LEU A 681 8.72 32.75 -20.81
C LEU A 681 7.51 33.40 -21.49
N ALA A 682 7.64 33.72 -22.77
CA ALA A 682 6.50 34.12 -23.59
C ALA A 682 5.56 32.92 -23.76
N THR A 683 4.25 33.17 -23.70
CA THR A 683 3.20 32.15 -23.78
C THR A 683 2.08 32.55 -24.77
N ARG A 684 2.39 33.46 -25.69
CA ARG A 684 1.44 34.11 -26.61
C ARG A 684 0.82 33.14 -27.61
N ASN A 685 1.48 32.03 -27.91
CA ASN A 685 1.09 30.98 -28.84
C ASN A 685 0.49 29.74 -28.15
N SER A 686 0.16 29.83 -26.85
CA SER A 686 -0.46 28.74 -26.10
C SER A 686 -1.72 28.20 -26.80
N PRO A 687 -1.86 26.87 -26.99
CA PRO A 687 -3.07 26.29 -27.57
C PRO A 687 -4.31 26.63 -26.75
N SER A 688 -5.37 27.09 -27.42
CA SER A 688 -6.62 27.52 -26.76
C SER A 688 -7.39 26.38 -26.09
N SER A 689 -7.08 25.12 -26.42
CA SER A 689 -7.62 23.92 -25.79
C SER A 689 -7.02 23.65 -24.41
N ASN A 690 -5.86 24.23 -24.09
CA ASN A 690 -5.14 23.94 -22.86
C ASN A 690 -5.61 24.85 -21.72
N ALA A 691 -5.68 24.26 -20.52
CA ALA A 691 -6.18 25.01 -19.38
C ALA A 691 -5.13 25.95 -18.75
N MET A 692 -3.86 25.67 -19.02
CA MET A 692 -2.70 26.46 -18.59
C MET A 692 -1.98 26.97 -19.83
N ARG A 693 -1.41 28.17 -19.72
CA ARG A 693 -0.52 28.71 -20.74
C ARG A 693 0.73 27.83 -20.85
N VAL A 694 1.11 27.53 -22.08
CA VAL A 694 2.29 26.75 -22.41
C VAL A 694 3.35 27.71 -22.94
N PRO A 695 4.63 27.58 -22.51
CA PRO A 695 5.72 28.37 -23.09
C PRO A 695 5.77 28.24 -24.61
N ASP A 696 5.97 29.36 -25.30
CA ASP A 696 6.05 29.43 -26.77
C ASP A 696 7.30 28.76 -27.32
N ARG A 697 8.32 28.62 -26.47
CA ARG A 697 9.62 28.04 -26.78
C ARG A 697 10.09 27.26 -25.58
N ASP A 698 10.82 26.19 -25.87
CA ASP A 698 11.59 25.50 -24.85
C ASP A 698 12.67 26.43 -24.29
N PHE A 699 13.13 26.13 -23.08
CA PHE A 699 14.17 26.88 -22.40
C PHE A 699 15.16 25.92 -21.79
N ASP A 700 16.43 26.22 -21.98
CA ASP A 700 17.51 25.35 -21.56
C ASP A 700 17.83 25.61 -20.09
N VAL A 701 17.70 24.56 -19.29
CA VAL A 701 18.02 24.57 -17.86
C VAL A 701 19.18 23.63 -17.62
N ALA A 702 20.25 24.15 -17.04
CA ALA A 702 21.31 23.35 -16.47
C ALA A 702 20.84 22.85 -15.10
N LEU A 703 20.79 21.53 -14.96
CA LEU A 703 20.46 20.88 -13.71
C LEU A 703 21.75 20.43 -13.05
N GLY A 704 22.07 21.06 -11.93
CA GLY A 704 23.03 20.57 -10.96
C GLY A 704 22.33 19.68 -9.95
N ASN A 705 23.02 18.69 -9.42
CA ASN A 705 22.59 18.14 -8.14
C ASN A 705 23.01 19.14 -7.06
N LEU A 706 22.11 19.47 -6.14
CA LEU A 706 22.48 20.12 -4.87
C LEU A 706 23.56 19.23 -4.22
N LYS A 707 24.83 19.62 -4.29
CA LYS A 707 25.85 19.01 -3.44
C LYS A 707 25.48 19.35 -1.99
N ALA A 708 25.57 18.34 -1.12
CA ALA A 708 25.45 18.51 0.33
C ALA A 708 26.33 19.65 0.85
#